data_AF-A0A2E1Y702-F1
#
_entry.id   AF-A0A2E1Y702-F1
#
_cell.length_a   1.000
_cell.length_b   1.000
_cell.length_c   1.000
_cell.angle_alpha   90.00
_cell.angle_beta   90.00
_cell.angle_gamma   90.00
#
_symmetry.space_group_name_H-M   'P 1'
#
loop_
_entity.id
_entity.type
_entity.pdbx_description
1 polymer ?
#
loop_
_entity_poly.entity_id
_entity_poly.type
_entity_poly.pdbx_seq_one_letter_code
_entity_poly.pdbx_strand_id
1 'polypeptide(L)'
;MPFWLADTRRKQHADWIARFDPRFWTVNFPRPMMASVVTTAPDALRVECEFYHEGELAGLIWESEDRLDHPLLAYRTERDYGHCVLRFRWRSSGLVPLDQANGPTLTIEGKDANGTSRAWYVRLWNYASGSPEDAEITLPFSQLESGWALPGEKVHVAAIERMFISLAPRGFAPGSATAFPARRTGWAEMRAIACEGERAVIAIGDVILPAHGEQMATAYDDSFNQTPARLLRQIEQLGYRGRIVHYVGMSHYYRLRPADLLVEEDGTLSGAARAWHADYFARAVAMDFAPIASLSFELLAQNCPDGWKQRDHAGHAGETGWDPPSALFSPCNTVAMAFLRAVAVQWVTLLEEAGADVLFQIGEPWWWVQPASGAPCLYDAAAHAEWGDELVTITDMRQPLDADQTALLDRAGAALGAATAGVADAVRAAATGEAEILLLAFTPTVLDPAMPELYRANLPLEWAWPAFDRLQLEDYDWLTAGHDAARRKAREFVDRRLGYPIQRQDYLSGFVLRDADAENFWPRIDAALDEARGHGIGQRFIWALPQIVRDGYVRLPTYEDNEMNAFDDVAYPLALGRDASVSPEFSTSVAVTASGHERRNALWSDARLRYDVGPGIRSEAELRELLAFYRARYGPARGFRLRDPFDHSSAGGDGEPGAHDELIGIGDGKTADFRLVRNYGDQQRRITRPVPGSILVSLGGDAAAGWRHVGKGVIRFGQPPAAGMEVRAGFLFDVPVRFAEDRLDISSATFAAGEAPSVPLVEIREAP
;
A
#
# COMPACT_ATOMS: atom_id res chain seq x y z
N MET A 1 -8.14 -14.79 9.02
CA MET A 1 -7.87 -13.35 8.85
C MET A 1 -7.12 -13.20 7.54
N PRO A 2 -7.56 -12.34 6.61
CA PRO A 2 -6.94 -12.22 5.30
C PRO A 2 -5.57 -11.51 5.32
N PHE A 3 -5.29 -10.74 6.37
CA PHE A 3 -4.01 -10.05 6.57
C PHE A 3 -3.61 -9.96 8.05
N TRP A 4 -2.38 -9.49 8.30
CA TRP A 4 -1.80 -9.20 9.61
C TRP A 4 -0.89 -7.96 9.55
N LEU A 5 -0.87 -7.14 10.61
CA LEU A 5 0.12 -6.07 10.81
C LEU A 5 1.18 -6.56 11.81
N ALA A 6 2.38 -6.85 11.33
CA ALA A 6 3.47 -7.41 12.09
C ALA A 6 4.32 -6.31 12.73
N ASP A 7 4.30 -6.24 14.07
CA ASP A 7 5.12 -5.29 14.84
C ASP A 7 6.57 -5.77 15.02
N THR A 8 6.76 -7.09 15.09
CA THR A 8 8.08 -7.70 15.30
C THR A 8 8.09 -9.18 14.90
N ARG A 9 9.27 -9.70 14.60
CA ARG A 9 9.48 -11.15 14.49
C ARG A 9 9.43 -11.79 15.87
N ARG A 10 8.58 -12.80 16.05
CA ARG A 10 8.43 -13.55 17.31
C ARG A 10 8.93 -14.98 17.19
N LYS A 11 8.22 -15.80 16.40
CA LYS A 11 8.51 -17.24 16.19
C LYS A 11 8.71 -17.60 14.72
N GLN A 12 8.61 -16.62 13.83
CA GLN A 12 8.83 -16.82 12.41
C GLN A 12 10.31 -17.14 12.14
N HIS A 13 10.56 -17.78 11.00
CA HIS A 13 11.88 -18.26 10.63
C HIS A 13 12.90 -17.12 10.52
N ALA A 14 14.14 -17.46 10.85
CA ALA A 14 15.28 -16.57 10.76
C ALA A 14 16.45 -17.33 10.14
N ASP A 15 17.27 -16.59 9.40
CA ASP A 15 18.55 -17.05 8.88
C ASP A 15 19.67 -16.16 9.43
N TRP A 16 20.87 -16.27 8.90
CA TRP A 16 22.05 -15.57 9.33
C TRP A 16 22.78 -14.92 8.16
N ILE A 17 23.12 -13.64 8.32
CA ILE A 17 23.93 -12.89 7.35
C ILE A 17 25.26 -12.48 7.97
N ALA A 18 26.29 -12.35 7.15
CA ALA A 18 27.47 -11.61 7.54
C ALA A 18 27.08 -10.16 7.83
N ARG A 19 27.59 -9.60 8.92
CA ARG A 19 27.46 -8.17 9.21
C ARG A 19 28.15 -7.37 8.11
N PHE A 20 27.62 -6.18 7.79
CA PHE A 20 28.03 -5.36 6.65
C PHE A 20 27.67 -5.94 5.28
N ASP A 21 26.68 -6.83 5.21
CA ASP A 21 26.14 -7.33 3.95
C ASP A 21 25.79 -6.17 2.99
N PRO A 22 26.32 -6.18 1.74
CA PRO A 22 26.17 -5.09 0.79
C PRO A 22 24.75 -4.60 0.56
N ARG A 23 23.75 -5.49 0.69
CA ARG A 23 22.34 -5.17 0.42
C ARG A 23 21.79 -4.10 1.37
N PHE A 24 22.28 -4.05 2.60
CA PHE A 24 21.68 -3.23 3.67
C PHE A 24 22.38 -1.90 3.89
N TRP A 25 23.45 -1.61 3.13
CA TRP A 25 24.02 -0.28 3.11
C TRP A 25 23.09 0.71 2.41
N THR A 26 23.06 1.93 2.91
CA THR A 26 22.27 3.03 2.34
C THR A 26 23.17 4.21 1.96
N VAL A 27 22.65 5.11 1.15
CA VAL A 27 23.31 6.38 0.85
C VAL A 27 22.44 7.56 1.26
N ASN A 28 23.01 8.58 1.89
CA ASN A 28 22.30 9.82 2.18
C ASN A 28 23.14 11.02 1.75
N PHE A 29 22.50 12.09 1.28
CA PHE A 29 23.15 13.27 0.72
C PHE A 29 22.20 14.49 0.76
N PRO A 30 22.75 15.72 0.82
CA PRO A 30 21.95 16.93 0.70
C PRO A 30 21.57 17.20 -0.76
N ARG A 31 20.36 17.73 -1.02
CA ARG A 31 20.02 18.29 -2.35
C ARG A 31 20.82 19.59 -2.59
N PRO A 32 21.24 19.90 -3.83
CA PRO A 32 20.92 19.25 -5.11
C PRO A 32 21.85 18.10 -5.52
N MET A 33 22.79 17.68 -4.67
CA MET A 33 23.62 16.49 -4.91
C MET A 33 22.72 15.28 -5.23
N MET A 34 23.22 14.36 -6.07
CA MET A 34 22.58 13.07 -6.31
C MET A 34 23.56 11.95 -5.98
N ALA A 35 23.09 10.90 -5.30
CA ALA A 35 23.85 9.66 -5.18
C ALA A 35 22.94 8.43 -5.21
N SER A 36 23.54 7.29 -5.53
CA SER A 36 22.88 5.98 -5.47
C SER A 36 23.84 4.93 -4.94
N VAL A 37 23.29 3.86 -4.37
CA VAL A 37 24.07 2.69 -3.97
C VAL A 37 23.48 1.44 -4.60
N VAL A 38 24.35 0.62 -5.20
CA VAL A 38 23.98 -0.67 -5.81
C VAL A 38 24.92 -1.77 -5.32
N THR A 39 24.40 -2.99 -5.23
CA THR A 39 25.25 -4.16 -4.98
C THR A 39 25.85 -4.65 -6.29
N THR A 40 27.14 -4.95 -6.34
CA THR A 40 27.82 -5.42 -7.56
C THR A 40 28.28 -6.88 -7.48
N ALA A 41 28.29 -7.45 -6.27
CA ALA A 41 28.50 -8.86 -5.96
C ALA A 41 27.91 -9.16 -4.57
N PRO A 42 27.82 -10.43 -4.13
CA PRO A 42 27.38 -10.77 -2.77
C PRO A 42 28.21 -10.13 -1.64
N ASP A 43 29.45 -9.76 -1.94
CA ASP A 43 30.42 -9.13 -1.03
C ASP A 43 30.91 -7.76 -1.55
N ALA A 44 30.15 -7.10 -2.44
CA ALA A 44 30.54 -5.82 -3.01
C ALA A 44 29.37 -4.86 -3.28
N LEU A 45 29.64 -3.57 -3.07
CA LEU A 45 28.75 -2.45 -3.42
C LEU A 45 29.50 -1.33 -4.10
N ARG A 46 28.75 -0.47 -4.79
CA ARG A 46 29.23 0.72 -5.47
C ARG A 46 28.29 1.89 -5.21
N VAL A 47 28.88 3.07 -4.99
CA VAL A 47 28.17 4.34 -4.86
C VAL A 47 28.56 5.24 -6.03
N GLU A 48 27.57 5.80 -6.70
CA GLU A 48 27.73 6.85 -7.72
C GLU A 48 27.29 8.19 -7.12
N CYS A 49 28.03 9.26 -7.38
CA CYS A 49 27.78 10.59 -6.85
C CYS A 49 27.87 11.67 -7.95
N GLU A 50 26.96 12.64 -7.90
CA GLU A 50 27.00 13.88 -8.68
C GLU A 50 26.91 15.09 -7.74
N PHE A 51 27.84 16.02 -7.88
CA PHE A 51 28.00 17.20 -7.03
C PHE A 51 27.88 18.50 -7.81
N TYR A 52 27.26 19.49 -7.19
CA TYR A 52 27.01 20.83 -7.68
C TYR A 52 27.66 21.91 -6.81
N HIS A 53 27.88 21.65 -5.52
CA HIS A 53 28.51 22.61 -4.60
C HIS A 53 29.73 22.04 -3.87
N GLU A 54 30.65 22.93 -3.47
CA GLU A 54 31.87 22.58 -2.75
C GLU A 54 31.62 21.97 -1.37
N GLY A 55 30.51 22.31 -0.70
CA GLY A 55 30.16 21.78 0.62
C GLY A 55 29.36 20.48 0.61
N GLU A 56 29.09 19.90 -0.56
CA GLU A 56 28.30 18.68 -0.68
C GLU A 56 29.12 17.42 -0.38
N LEU A 57 28.44 16.45 0.22
CA LEU A 57 29.01 15.22 0.75
C LEU A 57 27.93 14.14 0.75
N ALA A 58 28.23 12.97 0.17
CA ALA A 58 27.42 11.77 0.40
C ALA A 58 27.95 10.98 1.60
N GLY A 59 27.04 10.24 2.23
CA GLY A 59 27.34 9.26 3.25
C GLY A 59 26.95 7.87 2.81
N LEU A 60 27.91 6.95 2.75
CA LEU A 60 27.64 5.53 2.69
C LEU A 60 27.44 5.01 4.11
N ILE A 61 26.25 4.49 4.42
CA ILE A 61 25.78 4.30 5.80
C ILE A 61 25.51 2.83 6.08
N TRP A 62 25.96 2.39 7.26
CA TRP A 62 25.55 1.13 7.88
C TRP A 62 24.90 1.45 9.24
N GLU A 63 23.66 1.03 9.43
CA GLU A 63 22.95 1.19 10.71
C GLU A 63 22.99 -0.11 11.52
N SER A 64 23.26 -0.01 12.81
CA SER A 64 23.25 -1.18 13.70
C SER A 64 21.83 -1.75 13.91
N GLU A 65 20.81 -0.96 13.60
CA GLU A 65 19.40 -1.30 13.69
C GLU A 65 18.77 -1.18 12.30
N ASP A 66 18.02 -2.21 11.91
CA ASP A 66 17.27 -2.19 10.67
C ASP A 66 15.91 -1.52 10.88
N ARG A 67 15.69 -0.38 10.21
CA ARG A 67 14.42 0.36 10.23
C ARG A 67 13.75 0.47 8.87
N LEU A 68 14.38 -0.08 7.83
CA LEU A 68 13.91 0.04 6.43
C LEU A 68 13.40 -1.29 5.88
N ASP A 69 13.66 -2.39 6.58
CA ASP A 69 13.01 -3.66 6.28
C ASP A 69 11.74 -3.87 7.09
N HIS A 70 10.81 -4.60 6.47
CA HIS A 70 9.59 -5.08 7.11
C HIS A 70 9.96 -5.80 8.43
N PRO A 71 9.22 -5.63 9.53
CA PRO A 71 9.58 -6.19 10.85
C PRO A 71 9.84 -7.70 10.88
N LEU A 72 9.23 -8.45 9.95
CA LEU A 72 9.49 -9.88 9.79
C LEU A 72 10.81 -10.21 9.08
N LEU A 73 11.31 -9.30 8.25
CA LEU A 73 12.46 -9.48 7.36
C LEU A 73 13.73 -8.78 7.86
N ALA A 74 13.58 -7.81 8.77
CA ALA A 74 14.66 -7.04 9.36
C ALA A 74 15.78 -7.91 9.98
N TYR A 75 17.02 -7.44 9.84
CA TYR A 75 18.14 -8.01 10.59
C TYR A 75 18.10 -7.60 12.07
N ARG A 76 18.65 -8.47 12.92
CA ARG A 76 18.70 -8.26 14.36
C ARG A 76 19.60 -7.07 14.68
N THR A 77 19.09 -6.14 15.48
CA THR A 77 19.87 -5.05 16.03
C THR A 77 21.09 -5.57 16.80
N GLU A 78 22.27 -5.11 16.42
CA GLU A 78 23.52 -5.42 17.11
C GLU A 78 24.37 -4.15 17.18
N ARG A 79 24.62 -3.65 18.40
CA ARG A 79 25.32 -2.38 18.63
C ARG A 79 26.75 -2.55 19.15
N ASP A 80 27.12 -3.77 19.53
CA ASP A 80 28.47 -4.08 19.99
C ASP A 80 29.33 -4.56 18.82
N TYR A 81 30.50 -3.94 18.68
CA TYR A 81 31.50 -4.27 17.67
C TYR A 81 32.85 -4.64 18.31
N GLY A 82 32.95 -4.78 19.64
CA GLY A 82 34.22 -4.92 20.36
C GLY A 82 35.19 -5.99 19.86
N HIS A 83 34.67 -7.08 19.31
CA HIS A 83 35.46 -8.18 18.78
C HIS A 83 35.25 -8.41 17.28
N CYS A 84 34.74 -7.42 16.55
CA CYS A 84 34.58 -7.45 15.10
C CYS A 84 35.83 -6.91 14.40
N VAL A 85 36.18 -7.52 13.27
CA VAL A 85 37.11 -6.95 12.29
C VAL A 85 36.39 -6.85 10.95
N LEU A 86 36.28 -5.65 10.40
CA LEU A 86 35.75 -5.42 9.05
C LEU A 86 36.94 -5.26 8.08
N ARG A 87 36.92 -6.02 6.99
CA ARG A 87 37.87 -5.90 5.87
C ARG A 87 37.13 -5.66 4.56
N PHE A 88 37.71 -4.83 3.70
CA PHE A 88 37.26 -4.64 2.33
C PHE A 88 38.37 -3.99 1.51
N ARG A 89 38.32 -4.19 0.20
CA ARG A 89 39.10 -3.39 -0.76
C ARG A 89 38.31 -2.15 -1.14
N TRP A 90 38.87 -0.99 -0.88
CA TRP A 90 38.36 0.30 -1.28
C TRP A 90 38.89 0.68 -2.67
N ARG A 91 38.01 1.15 -3.55
CA ARG A 91 38.39 1.84 -4.79
C ARG A 91 37.55 3.09 -4.98
N SER A 92 38.13 4.17 -5.47
CA SER A 92 37.39 5.40 -5.73
C SER A 92 37.97 6.24 -6.88
N SER A 93 37.14 7.10 -7.47
CA SER A 93 37.59 8.12 -8.42
C SER A 93 36.70 9.35 -8.34
N GLY A 94 37.22 10.53 -8.70
CA GLY A 94 36.49 11.81 -8.65
C GLY A 94 36.22 12.36 -7.24
N LEU A 95 36.52 11.58 -6.20
CA LEU A 95 36.42 11.95 -4.79
C LEU A 95 37.76 12.46 -4.23
N VAL A 96 37.72 13.06 -3.04
CA VAL A 96 38.92 13.32 -2.25
C VAL A 96 39.58 11.97 -1.90
N PRO A 97 40.89 11.76 -2.18
CA PRO A 97 41.57 10.50 -1.87
C PRO A 97 41.68 10.22 -0.36
N LEU A 98 41.85 8.94 0.02
CA LEU A 98 41.91 8.50 1.42
C LEU A 98 42.96 9.25 2.27
N ASP A 99 44.11 9.57 1.69
CA ASP A 99 45.24 10.18 2.38
C ASP A 99 45.12 11.70 2.55
N GLN A 100 44.11 12.34 1.94
CA GLN A 100 43.94 13.79 1.98
C GLN A 100 43.00 14.24 3.11
N ALA A 101 43.08 15.52 3.47
CA ALA A 101 42.13 16.15 4.38
C ALA A 101 40.72 16.08 3.76
N ASN A 102 39.72 15.73 4.56
CA ASN A 102 38.34 15.46 4.12
C ASN A 102 38.20 14.26 3.16
N GLY A 103 39.21 13.40 3.06
CA GLY A 103 39.08 12.09 2.43
C GLY A 103 38.12 11.17 3.19
N PRO A 104 37.76 10.00 2.63
CA PRO A 104 36.85 9.08 3.26
C PRO A 104 37.19 8.76 4.71
N THR A 105 36.27 9.16 5.59
CA THR A 105 36.36 9.04 7.04
C THR A 105 35.14 8.27 7.51
N LEU A 106 35.37 7.27 8.36
CA LEU A 106 34.33 6.52 9.04
C LEU A 106 33.90 7.31 10.28
N THR A 107 32.79 8.03 10.17
CA THR A 107 32.10 8.61 11.32
C THR A 107 31.32 7.48 12.02
N ILE A 108 31.60 7.28 13.30
CA ILE A 108 30.93 6.31 14.16
C ILE A 108 30.08 7.09 15.15
N GLU A 109 28.77 6.90 15.10
CA GLU A 109 27.79 7.53 15.98
C GLU A 109 27.26 6.48 16.96
N GLY A 110 27.24 6.81 18.25
CA GLY A 110 26.75 5.89 19.27
C GLY A 110 26.71 6.52 20.65
N LYS A 111 26.69 5.68 21.68
CA LYS A 111 26.83 6.09 23.08
C LYS A 111 28.26 5.87 23.56
N ASP A 112 28.77 6.72 24.44
CA ASP A 112 30.00 6.48 25.18
C ASP A 112 29.77 5.56 26.40
N ALA A 113 30.81 5.30 27.18
CA ALA A 113 30.74 4.42 28.36
C ALA A 113 29.77 4.91 29.46
N ASN A 114 29.38 6.20 29.44
CA ASN A 114 28.40 6.78 30.35
C ASN A 114 26.99 6.81 29.75
N GLY A 115 26.78 6.28 28.55
CA GLY A 115 25.50 6.32 27.84
C GLY A 115 25.23 7.66 27.14
N THR A 116 26.22 8.54 26.99
CA THR A 116 26.05 9.85 26.34
C THR A 116 26.27 9.74 24.83
N SER A 117 25.42 10.37 24.01
CA SER A 117 25.62 10.38 22.55
C SER A 117 26.97 11.00 22.19
N ARG A 118 27.72 10.33 21.31
CA ARG A 118 29.05 10.76 20.86
C ARG A 118 29.30 10.32 19.42
N ALA A 119 30.11 11.11 18.72
CA ALA A 119 30.61 10.79 17.38
C ALA A 119 32.14 10.70 17.41
N TRP A 120 32.68 9.69 16.75
CA TRP A 120 34.11 9.48 16.53
C TRP A 120 34.42 9.52 15.05
N TYR A 121 35.57 10.08 14.68
CA TYR A 121 35.96 10.28 13.28
C TYR A 121 37.22 9.46 12.99
N VAL A 122 37.02 8.27 12.43
CA VAL A 122 38.09 7.30 12.14
C VAL A 122 38.54 7.47 10.69
N ARG A 123 39.75 7.99 10.51
CA ARG A 123 40.32 8.15 9.17
C ARG A 123 40.70 6.80 8.57
N LEU A 124 40.07 6.39 7.48
CA LEU A 124 40.28 5.08 6.87
C LEU A 124 41.73 4.83 6.44
N TRP A 125 42.44 5.88 6.00
CA TRP A 125 43.85 5.78 5.60
C TRP A 125 44.80 5.30 6.71
N ASN A 126 44.46 5.55 7.98
CA ASN A 126 45.28 5.06 9.10
C ASN A 126 45.24 3.52 9.23
N TYR A 127 44.31 2.89 8.51
CA TYR A 127 44.04 1.45 8.51
C TYR A 127 44.10 0.84 7.10
N ALA A 128 44.76 1.54 6.17
CA ALA A 128 44.83 1.20 4.75
C ALA A 128 46.21 0.64 4.35
N SER A 129 46.21 -0.31 3.42
CA SER A 129 47.41 -0.75 2.70
C SER A 129 47.18 -0.68 1.18
N GLY A 130 48.00 0.10 0.49
CA GLY A 130 47.86 0.33 -0.96
C GLY A 130 48.03 1.80 -1.32
N SER A 131 47.24 2.25 -2.28
CA SER A 131 47.22 3.64 -2.77
C SER A 131 46.01 4.41 -2.24
N PRO A 132 46.04 5.75 -2.25
CA PRO A 132 44.92 6.57 -1.75
C PRO A 132 43.56 6.36 -2.45
N GLU A 133 43.54 5.74 -3.63
CA GLU A 133 42.34 5.49 -4.43
C GLU A 133 42.07 3.99 -4.69
N ASP A 134 42.97 3.11 -4.22
CA ASP A 134 42.86 1.64 -4.30
C ASP A 134 43.68 1.04 -3.15
N ALA A 135 43.00 0.63 -2.09
CA ALA A 135 43.64 0.11 -0.87
C ALA A 135 42.82 -0.99 -0.21
N GLU A 136 43.51 -1.90 0.45
CA GLU A 136 42.91 -2.83 1.40
C GLU A 136 42.74 -2.13 2.75
N ILE A 137 41.51 -2.08 3.25
CA ILE A 137 41.15 -1.47 4.53
C ILE A 137 40.88 -2.58 5.54
N THR A 138 41.52 -2.53 6.70
CA THR A 138 41.26 -3.45 7.82
C THR A 138 40.93 -2.66 9.08
N LEU A 139 39.71 -2.82 9.60
CA LEU A 139 39.19 -2.10 10.76
C LEU A 139 38.93 -3.07 11.92
N PRO A 140 39.91 -3.32 12.81
CA PRO A 140 39.68 -4.01 14.07
C PRO A 140 39.01 -3.03 15.04
N PHE A 141 37.72 -3.23 15.32
CA PHE A 141 36.92 -2.27 16.08
C PHE A 141 37.49 -1.97 17.48
N SER A 142 38.01 -2.96 18.20
CA SER A 142 38.67 -2.77 19.51
C SER A 142 39.94 -1.90 19.47
N GLN A 143 40.49 -1.64 18.28
CA GLN A 143 41.72 -0.86 18.07
C GLN A 143 41.45 0.44 17.30
N LEU A 144 40.18 0.80 17.08
CA LEU A 144 39.84 2.03 16.40
C LEU A 144 40.11 3.25 17.29
N GLU A 145 40.78 4.22 16.70
CA GLU A 145 41.11 5.49 17.32
C GLU A 145 40.67 6.62 16.39
N SER A 146 39.98 7.61 16.96
CA SER A 146 39.48 8.81 16.31
C SER A 146 40.59 9.85 16.19
N GLY A 147 40.67 10.51 15.05
CA GLY A 147 41.62 11.59 14.80
C GLY A 147 42.36 11.47 13.47
N TRP A 148 43.04 12.56 13.10
CA TRP A 148 43.82 12.64 11.85
C TRP A 148 45.06 11.73 11.89
N ALA A 149 45.82 11.79 12.99
CA ALA A 149 47.00 10.97 13.23
C ALA A 149 46.81 10.09 14.47
N LEU A 150 47.52 8.97 14.52
CA LEU A 150 47.52 8.06 15.67
C LEU A 150 48.75 8.31 16.56
N PRO A 151 48.64 8.15 17.89
CA PRO A 151 47.45 7.71 18.62
C PRO A 151 46.38 8.82 18.75
N GLY A 152 45.11 8.41 18.71
CA GLY A 152 43.92 9.25 18.84
C GLY A 152 43.05 8.88 20.04
N GLU A 153 41.82 9.36 20.07
CA GLU A 153 40.84 8.95 21.08
C GLU A 153 40.30 7.55 20.76
N LYS A 154 40.38 6.59 21.68
CA LYS A 154 39.77 5.27 21.48
C LYS A 154 38.26 5.37 21.27
N VAL A 155 37.76 4.69 20.24
CA VAL A 155 36.32 4.60 19.95
C VAL A 155 35.64 3.70 20.98
N HIS A 156 34.49 4.13 21.52
CA HIS A 156 33.65 3.22 22.31
C HIS A 156 32.77 2.37 21.38
N VAL A 157 33.06 1.08 21.34
CA VAL A 157 32.51 0.17 20.32
C VAL A 157 31.36 -0.71 20.80
N ALA A 158 30.96 -0.61 22.07
CA ALA A 158 29.92 -1.47 22.65
C ALA A 158 28.48 -0.98 22.38
N ALA A 159 28.32 0.27 21.92
CA ALA A 159 27.02 0.92 21.75
C ALA A 159 26.98 1.81 20.49
N ILE A 160 27.48 1.30 19.36
CA ILE A 160 27.45 2.01 18.07
C ILE A 160 26.04 1.90 17.49
N GLU A 161 25.44 3.04 17.16
CA GLU A 161 24.11 3.13 16.55
C GLU A 161 24.21 3.16 15.02
N ARG A 162 25.18 3.91 14.48
CA ARG A 162 25.34 4.12 13.04
C ARG A 162 26.80 4.35 12.65
N MET A 163 27.15 3.93 11.45
CA MET A 163 28.41 4.21 10.79
C MET A 163 28.16 4.91 9.46
N PHE A 164 29.06 5.82 9.11
CA PHE A 164 28.97 6.68 7.94
C PHE A 164 30.35 6.84 7.32
N ILE A 165 30.52 6.49 6.05
CA ILE A 165 31.75 6.76 5.28
C ILE A 165 31.49 7.98 4.39
N SER A 166 32.27 9.04 4.63
CA SER A 166 32.15 10.31 3.93
C SER A 166 32.68 10.25 2.48
N LEU A 167 31.87 10.68 1.50
CA LEU A 167 32.25 10.76 0.08
C LEU A 167 32.19 12.21 -0.39
N ALA A 168 33.33 12.89 -0.34
CA ALA A 168 33.45 14.30 -0.72
C ALA A 168 34.06 14.47 -2.13
N PRO A 169 33.62 15.45 -2.93
CA PRO A 169 34.20 15.72 -4.25
C PRO A 169 35.60 16.32 -4.10
N ARG A 170 36.46 16.15 -5.11
CA ARG A 170 37.70 16.94 -5.17
C ARG A 170 37.36 18.44 -5.12
N GLY A 171 38.06 19.20 -4.29
CA GLY A 171 37.76 20.62 -4.05
C GLY A 171 36.70 20.87 -2.97
N PHE A 172 36.34 19.85 -2.19
CA PHE A 172 35.41 19.99 -1.07
C PHE A 172 35.88 21.04 -0.04
N ALA A 173 34.94 21.89 0.36
CA ALA A 173 35.10 22.89 1.40
C ALA A 173 33.93 22.78 2.39
N PRO A 174 34.16 22.31 3.64
CA PRO A 174 33.10 22.10 4.61
C PRO A 174 32.23 23.34 4.81
N GLY A 175 30.91 23.19 4.67
CA GLY A 175 29.93 24.26 4.84
C GLY A 175 29.91 25.32 3.71
N SER A 176 30.67 25.12 2.63
CA SER A 176 30.66 26.02 1.47
C SER A 176 29.38 25.86 0.67
N ALA A 177 28.71 26.98 0.39
CA ALA A 177 27.59 27.07 -0.55
C ALA A 177 28.06 27.45 -1.97
N THR A 178 29.38 27.48 -2.22
CA THR A 178 29.93 27.85 -3.53
C THR A 178 29.62 26.76 -4.55
N ALA A 179 28.97 27.14 -5.65
CA ALA A 179 28.71 26.24 -6.77
C ALA A 179 29.99 25.94 -7.54
N PHE A 180 30.13 24.70 -8.02
CA PHE A 180 31.16 24.34 -8.97
C PHE A 180 30.84 24.94 -10.36
N PRO A 181 31.88 25.31 -11.15
CA PRO A 181 31.66 25.83 -12.51
C PRO A 181 31.05 24.79 -13.46
N ALA A 182 31.18 23.50 -13.13
CA ALA A 182 30.56 22.40 -13.82
C ALA A 182 30.24 21.29 -12.81
N ARG A 183 29.21 20.49 -13.12
CA ARG A 183 28.87 19.28 -12.36
C ARG A 183 30.10 18.40 -12.20
N ARG A 184 30.35 17.92 -10.99
CA ARG A 184 31.40 16.93 -10.72
C ARG A 184 30.78 15.56 -10.49
N THR A 185 31.46 14.53 -10.97
CA THR A 185 31.09 13.14 -10.71
C THR A 185 32.16 12.46 -9.86
N GLY A 186 31.75 11.48 -9.07
CA GLY A 186 32.66 10.64 -8.31
C GLY A 186 32.01 9.33 -7.95
N TRP A 187 32.82 8.32 -7.67
CA TRP A 187 32.34 7.02 -7.25
C TRP A 187 33.25 6.41 -6.20
N ALA A 188 32.66 5.57 -5.36
CA ALA A 188 33.36 4.72 -4.40
C ALA A 188 32.85 3.28 -4.50
N GLU A 189 33.73 2.35 -4.20
CA GLU A 189 33.46 0.92 -4.28
C GLU A 189 34.10 0.21 -3.10
N MET A 190 33.31 -0.63 -2.44
CA MET A 190 33.78 -1.56 -1.42
C MET A 190 33.58 -2.97 -1.96
N ARG A 191 34.66 -3.73 -2.13
CA ARG A 191 34.64 -5.13 -2.58
C ARG A 191 35.28 -6.06 -1.57
N ALA A 192 34.99 -7.35 -1.69
CA ALA A 192 35.50 -8.37 -0.77
C ALA A 192 35.19 -7.99 0.69
N ILE A 193 33.97 -7.47 0.92
CA ILE A 193 33.50 -7.09 2.24
C ILE A 193 33.41 -8.37 3.08
N ALA A 194 34.21 -8.41 4.13
CA ALA A 194 34.27 -9.53 5.05
C ALA A 194 34.27 -9.02 6.49
N CYS A 195 33.48 -9.67 7.34
CA CYS A 195 33.48 -9.44 8.77
C CYS A 195 33.83 -10.73 9.51
N GLU A 196 34.75 -10.65 10.47
CA GLU A 196 35.15 -11.78 11.31
C GLU A 196 35.13 -11.40 12.80
N GLY A 197 35.16 -12.43 13.65
CA GLY A 197 35.15 -12.29 15.11
C GLY A 197 33.76 -12.50 15.72
N GLU A 198 33.57 -12.05 16.96
CA GLU A 198 32.28 -12.22 17.64
C GLU A 198 31.23 -11.31 17.01
N ARG A 199 29.99 -11.82 16.85
CA ARG A 199 28.86 -11.05 16.30
C ARG A 199 29.12 -10.50 14.88
N ALA A 200 30.10 -11.09 14.17
CA ALA A 200 30.34 -10.87 12.75
C ALA A 200 29.23 -11.46 11.86
N VAL A 201 28.39 -12.31 12.44
CA VAL A 201 27.18 -12.86 11.81
C VAL A 201 25.99 -12.46 12.67
N ILE A 202 24.94 -11.91 12.04
CA ILE A 202 23.72 -11.46 12.71
C ILE A 202 22.51 -12.19 12.14
N ALA A 203 21.53 -12.47 12.99
CA ALA A 203 20.29 -13.10 12.55
C ALA A 203 19.49 -12.15 11.66
N ILE A 204 18.85 -12.66 10.62
CA ILE A 204 17.95 -11.94 9.72
C ILE A 204 16.60 -12.64 9.62
N GLY A 205 15.56 -11.90 9.28
CA GLY A 205 14.27 -12.49 8.96
C GLY A 205 14.32 -13.28 7.66
N ASP A 206 13.90 -14.55 7.72
CA ASP A 206 13.81 -15.44 6.58
C ASP A 206 12.38 -15.96 6.42
N VAL A 207 11.43 -15.02 6.46
CA VAL A 207 10.03 -15.31 6.21
C VAL A 207 9.83 -15.28 4.70
N ILE A 208 9.41 -16.42 4.14
CA ILE A 208 9.01 -16.52 2.74
C ILE A 208 7.52 -16.83 2.72
N LEU A 209 6.71 -15.82 2.41
CA LEU A 209 5.28 -16.00 2.23
C LEU A 209 4.99 -16.66 0.88
N PRO A 210 4.03 -17.61 0.82
CA PRO A 210 3.55 -18.12 -0.45
C PRO A 210 2.97 -16.98 -1.29
N ALA A 211 3.02 -17.14 -2.62
CA ALA A 211 2.41 -16.18 -3.53
C ALA A 211 0.91 -16.03 -3.22
N HIS A 212 0.47 -14.80 -2.96
CA HIS A 212 -0.93 -14.50 -2.59
C HIS A 212 -1.72 -13.82 -3.71
N GLY A 213 -1.12 -13.68 -4.90
CA GLY A 213 -1.79 -13.21 -6.12
C GLY A 213 -1.99 -11.69 -6.21
N GLU A 214 -1.40 -10.91 -5.30
CA GLU A 214 -1.37 -9.44 -5.43
C GLU A 214 0.01 -8.96 -5.90
N GLN A 215 0.01 -7.76 -6.45
CA GLN A 215 1.18 -7.10 -7.04
C GLN A 215 1.59 -5.88 -6.21
N MET A 216 2.76 -5.36 -6.51
CA MET A 216 3.41 -4.33 -5.70
C MET A 216 3.55 -3.04 -6.49
N ALA A 217 3.39 -1.92 -5.80
CA ALA A 217 3.84 -0.63 -6.29
C ALA A 217 4.87 -0.02 -5.30
N THR A 218 6.00 0.46 -5.83
CA THR A 218 7.14 1.00 -5.07
C THR A 218 7.27 2.50 -5.32
N ALA A 219 7.78 3.28 -4.36
CA ALA A 219 8.06 4.70 -4.54
C ALA A 219 9.57 4.97 -4.58
N TYR A 220 10.11 5.38 -5.74
CA TYR A 220 11.54 5.69 -5.89
C TYR A 220 11.94 6.92 -5.06
N ASP A 221 11.09 7.93 -4.97
CA ASP A 221 11.31 9.14 -4.16
C ASP A 221 11.56 8.85 -2.67
N ASP A 222 11.01 7.74 -2.16
CA ASP A 222 11.17 7.28 -0.77
C ASP A 222 12.26 6.21 -0.60
N SER A 223 12.80 5.68 -1.71
CA SER A 223 13.65 4.48 -1.69
C SER A 223 14.99 4.64 -2.41
N PHE A 224 15.26 5.80 -3.03
CA PHE A 224 16.50 6.08 -3.77
C PHE A 224 17.78 5.84 -2.96
N ASN A 225 17.68 5.94 -1.63
CA ASN A 225 18.77 5.75 -0.67
C ASN A 225 19.11 4.28 -0.42
N GLN A 226 18.27 3.33 -0.83
CA GLN A 226 18.42 1.89 -0.58
C GLN A 226 18.97 1.17 -1.81
N THR A 227 19.57 -0.02 -1.62
CA THR A 227 19.95 -0.85 -2.77
C THR A 227 18.72 -1.48 -3.44
N PRO A 228 18.70 -1.63 -4.77
CA PRO A 228 17.63 -2.38 -5.46
C PRO A 228 17.46 -3.82 -4.94
N ALA A 229 18.57 -4.49 -4.63
CA ALA A 229 18.58 -5.84 -4.09
C ALA A 229 17.80 -5.97 -2.77
N ARG A 230 17.86 -4.93 -1.92
CA ARG A 230 17.10 -4.88 -0.66
C ARG A 230 15.61 -4.79 -0.91
N LEU A 231 15.17 -3.88 -1.78
CA LEU A 231 13.75 -3.69 -2.09
C LEU A 231 13.13 -4.95 -2.69
N LEU A 232 13.75 -5.49 -3.74
CA LEU A 232 13.22 -6.67 -4.45
C LEU A 232 13.17 -7.91 -3.56
N ARG A 233 14.16 -8.10 -2.66
CA ARG A 233 14.11 -9.17 -1.65
C ARG A 233 12.85 -9.06 -0.80
N GLN A 234 12.51 -7.86 -0.32
CA GLN A 234 11.33 -7.68 0.52
C GLN A 234 10.04 -7.99 -0.24
N ILE A 235 9.94 -7.52 -1.48
CA ILE A 235 8.79 -7.79 -2.35
C ILE A 235 8.60 -9.30 -2.54
N GLU A 236 9.67 -10.03 -2.87
CA GLU A 236 9.59 -11.48 -3.06
C GLU A 236 9.25 -12.23 -1.76
N GLN A 237 9.94 -11.91 -0.66
CA GLN A 237 9.77 -12.58 0.63
C GLN A 237 8.37 -12.35 1.22
N LEU A 238 7.74 -11.20 0.93
CA LEU A 238 6.37 -10.92 1.33
C LEU A 238 5.29 -11.57 0.44
N GLY A 239 5.68 -12.34 -0.57
CA GLY A 239 4.75 -13.14 -1.38
C GLY A 239 4.19 -12.43 -2.62
N TYR A 240 4.65 -11.22 -2.95
CA TYR A 240 4.29 -10.53 -4.19
C TYR A 240 4.98 -11.20 -5.38
N ARG A 241 4.28 -11.34 -6.50
CA ARG A 241 4.79 -11.92 -7.76
C ARG A 241 4.21 -11.19 -8.97
N GLY A 242 4.85 -11.31 -10.13
CA GLY A 242 4.36 -10.74 -11.37
C GLY A 242 4.79 -9.27 -11.55
N ARG A 243 3.83 -8.37 -11.81
CA ARG A 243 4.15 -6.99 -12.15
C ARG A 243 4.52 -6.16 -10.91
N ILE A 244 5.45 -5.24 -11.08
CA ILE A 244 5.80 -4.23 -10.07
C ILE A 244 5.68 -2.84 -10.68
N VAL A 245 4.76 -2.00 -10.20
CA VAL A 245 4.74 -0.58 -10.56
C VAL A 245 5.89 0.11 -9.86
N HIS A 246 6.93 0.47 -10.61
CA HIS A 246 8.04 1.26 -10.10
C HIS A 246 7.77 2.74 -10.33
N TYR A 247 7.14 3.38 -9.36
CA TYR A 247 6.74 4.79 -9.42
C TYR A 247 7.92 5.72 -9.23
N VAL A 248 8.19 6.51 -10.28
CA VAL A 248 9.13 7.63 -10.29
C VAL A 248 8.29 8.90 -10.33
N GLY A 249 8.16 9.54 -9.17
CA GLY A 249 7.38 10.76 -8.99
C GLY A 249 8.21 12.00 -9.33
N MET A 250 8.50 12.81 -8.31
CA MET A 250 8.97 14.17 -8.52
C MET A 250 10.49 14.35 -8.51
N SER A 251 11.29 13.39 -8.05
CA SER A 251 12.69 13.67 -7.67
C SER A 251 13.70 12.54 -7.95
N HIS A 252 14.99 12.87 -7.74
CA HIS A 252 16.14 11.97 -7.76
C HIS A 252 16.48 11.27 -9.09
N TYR A 253 15.72 11.48 -10.18
CA TYR A 253 15.98 10.81 -11.46
C TYR A 253 16.69 11.68 -12.52
N TYR A 254 16.39 12.97 -12.55
CA TYR A 254 16.84 13.90 -13.57
C TYR A 254 18.23 14.48 -13.28
N ARG A 255 18.89 14.94 -14.34
CA ARG A 255 20.11 15.71 -14.26
C ARG A 255 19.83 17.21 -14.17
N LEU A 256 20.67 17.93 -13.41
CA LEU A 256 20.56 19.37 -13.22
C LEU A 256 21.65 20.15 -13.97
N ARG A 257 21.30 21.34 -14.40
CA ARG A 257 22.22 22.34 -14.94
C ARG A 257 22.94 23.05 -13.79
N PRO A 258 24.29 23.11 -13.76
CA PRO A 258 25.02 23.73 -12.65
C PRO A 258 24.74 25.22 -12.43
N ALA A 259 24.31 25.95 -13.45
CA ALA A 259 24.15 27.40 -13.39
C ALA A 259 22.93 27.85 -12.57
N ASP A 260 21.83 27.11 -12.67
CA ASP A 260 20.52 27.49 -12.11
C ASP A 260 19.85 26.35 -11.32
N LEU A 261 20.44 25.15 -11.32
CA LEU A 261 19.90 23.93 -10.69
C LEU A 261 18.51 23.56 -11.21
N LEU A 262 18.19 23.97 -12.43
CA LEU A 262 17.01 23.49 -13.16
C LEU A 262 17.35 22.23 -13.94
N VAL A 263 16.34 21.44 -14.28
CA VAL A 263 16.55 20.21 -15.06
C VAL A 263 17.18 20.49 -16.43
N GLU A 264 18.03 19.56 -16.88
CA GLU A 264 18.45 19.50 -18.27
C GLU A 264 17.25 19.07 -19.13
N GLU A 265 16.88 19.88 -20.14
CA GLU A 265 15.61 19.73 -20.88
C GLU A 265 15.60 18.55 -21.85
N ASP A 266 16.76 17.95 -22.09
CA ASP A 266 16.92 16.78 -22.97
C ASP A 266 16.47 15.46 -22.34
N GLY A 267 15.95 15.51 -21.11
CA GLY A 267 15.44 14.34 -20.39
C GLY A 267 16.54 13.39 -19.90
N THR A 268 17.80 13.82 -19.91
CA THR A 268 18.88 12.96 -19.45
C THR A 268 18.78 12.66 -17.96
N LEU A 269 18.88 11.37 -17.61
CA LEU A 269 18.92 10.92 -16.22
C LEU A 269 20.24 11.30 -15.54
N SER A 270 20.20 11.52 -14.23
CA SER A 270 21.42 11.57 -13.42
C SER A 270 22.14 10.22 -13.50
N GLY A 271 23.46 10.22 -13.43
CA GLY A 271 24.27 9.00 -13.42
C GLY A 271 23.93 8.08 -12.25
N ALA A 272 23.61 8.67 -11.09
CA ALA A 272 23.13 7.93 -9.93
C ALA A 272 21.80 7.21 -10.22
N ALA A 273 20.81 7.91 -10.76
CA ALA A 273 19.52 7.30 -11.11
C ALA A 273 19.66 6.23 -12.18
N ARG A 274 20.45 6.47 -13.23
CA ARG A 274 20.69 5.50 -14.29
C ARG A 274 21.31 4.22 -13.73
N ALA A 275 22.34 4.33 -12.89
CA ALA A 275 23.00 3.18 -12.28
C ALA A 275 22.05 2.39 -11.38
N TRP A 276 21.25 3.09 -10.57
CA TRP A 276 20.27 2.46 -9.68
C TRP A 276 19.19 1.69 -10.44
N HIS A 277 18.57 2.32 -11.46
CA HIS A 277 17.48 1.71 -12.22
C HIS A 277 17.97 0.58 -13.13
N ALA A 278 19.18 0.68 -13.69
CA ALA A 278 19.78 -0.43 -14.44
C ALA A 278 19.93 -1.68 -13.56
N ASP A 279 20.42 -1.53 -12.31
CA ASP A 279 20.52 -2.64 -11.36
C ASP A 279 19.13 -3.14 -10.92
N TYR A 280 18.17 -2.24 -10.69
CA TYR A 280 16.80 -2.59 -10.30
C TYR A 280 16.08 -3.42 -11.37
N PHE A 281 16.04 -2.97 -12.63
CA PHE A 281 15.35 -3.69 -13.69
C PHE A 281 16.02 -5.04 -13.99
N ALA A 282 17.36 -5.08 -14.06
CA ALA A 282 18.08 -6.33 -14.29
C ALA A 282 17.80 -7.38 -13.20
N ARG A 283 17.73 -6.95 -11.92
CA ARG A 283 17.38 -7.84 -10.81
C ARG A 283 15.92 -8.24 -10.80
N ALA A 284 15.01 -7.32 -11.12
CA ALA A 284 13.58 -7.62 -11.18
C ALA A 284 13.34 -8.75 -12.21
N VAL A 285 13.92 -8.63 -13.41
CA VAL A 285 13.86 -9.67 -14.44
C VAL A 285 14.51 -10.97 -13.97
N ALA A 286 15.68 -10.92 -13.34
CA ALA A 286 16.35 -12.10 -12.81
C ALA A 286 15.57 -12.82 -11.68
N MET A 287 14.62 -12.13 -11.06
CA MET A 287 13.72 -12.64 -10.02
C MET A 287 12.30 -12.94 -10.57
N ASP A 288 12.14 -13.03 -11.89
CA ASP A 288 10.88 -13.30 -12.59
C ASP A 288 9.77 -12.26 -12.30
N PHE A 289 10.15 -11.02 -12.00
CA PHE A 289 9.23 -9.88 -11.97
C PHE A 289 9.16 -9.18 -13.32
N ALA A 290 8.01 -8.56 -13.57
CA ALA A 290 7.78 -7.69 -14.73
C ALA A 290 7.70 -6.23 -14.26
N PRO A 291 8.81 -5.48 -14.22
CA PRO A 291 8.81 -4.10 -13.78
C PRO A 291 8.04 -3.20 -14.76
N ILE A 292 7.22 -2.30 -14.23
CA ILE A 292 6.56 -1.23 -14.97
C ILE A 292 7.27 0.06 -14.61
N ALA A 293 7.84 0.75 -15.61
CA ALA A 293 8.37 2.08 -15.40
C ALA A 293 7.20 3.08 -15.34
N SER A 294 7.00 3.71 -14.19
CA SER A 294 5.93 4.68 -14.00
C SER A 294 6.51 6.09 -13.87
N LEU A 295 6.11 7.00 -14.75
CA LEU A 295 6.58 8.39 -14.77
C LEU A 295 5.43 9.35 -14.48
N SER A 296 5.55 10.14 -13.42
CA SER A 296 4.59 11.17 -13.05
C SER A 296 4.71 12.45 -13.91
N PHE A 297 3.61 13.21 -14.04
CA PHE A 297 3.54 14.51 -14.73
C PHE A 297 3.95 15.67 -13.81
N GLU A 298 4.95 15.42 -12.95
CA GLU A 298 5.40 16.35 -11.93
C GLU A 298 6.92 16.36 -11.82
N LEU A 299 7.43 17.38 -11.12
CA LEU A 299 8.84 17.54 -10.84
C LEU A 299 9.02 18.32 -9.54
N LEU A 300 10.09 18.10 -8.80
CA LEU A 300 10.39 18.88 -7.61
C LEU A 300 10.39 20.37 -7.94
N ALA A 301 9.57 21.16 -7.24
CA ALA A 301 9.19 22.51 -7.68
C ALA A 301 10.39 23.47 -7.81
N GLN A 302 11.43 23.27 -6.99
CA GLN A 302 12.66 24.07 -7.02
C GLN A 302 13.58 23.75 -8.23
N ASN A 303 13.44 22.57 -8.84
CA ASN A 303 14.22 22.16 -10.01
C ASN A 303 13.43 22.32 -11.33
N CYS A 304 12.14 22.66 -11.22
CA CYS A 304 11.25 22.84 -12.35
C CYS A 304 11.37 24.25 -12.96
N PRO A 305 11.68 24.38 -14.27
CA PRO A 305 11.65 25.66 -14.95
C PRO A 305 10.29 26.36 -14.77
N ASP A 306 10.31 27.64 -14.41
CA ASP A 306 9.11 28.36 -13.99
C ASP A 306 8.00 28.38 -15.06
N GLY A 307 8.38 28.44 -16.34
CA GLY A 307 7.44 28.41 -17.46
C GLY A 307 6.77 27.06 -17.73
N TRP A 308 7.25 25.97 -17.11
CA TRP A 308 6.67 24.63 -17.24
C TRP A 308 5.51 24.39 -16.27
N LYS A 309 5.45 25.17 -15.18
CA LYS A 309 4.48 24.99 -14.10
C LYS A 309 3.08 25.39 -14.55
N GLN A 310 2.09 24.57 -14.21
CA GLN A 310 0.67 24.96 -14.25
C GLN A 310 0.42 26.17 -13.33
N ARG A 311 -0.54 27.04 -13.67
CA ARG A 311 -0.89 28.22 -12.86
C ARG A 311 -2.38 28.46 -12.78
N ASP A 312 -2.86 28.91 -11.62
CA ASP A 312 -4.23 29.42 -11.48
C ASP A 312 -4.39 30.81 -12.13
N HIS A 313 -5.63 31.29 -12.22
CA HIS A 313 -5.95 32.61 -12.82
C HIS A 313 -5.32 33.81 -12.06
N ALA A 314 -4.86 33.61 -10.83
CA ALA A 314 -4.16 34.61 -10.03
C ALA A 314 -2.62 34.50 -10.15
N GLY A 315 -2.13 33.55 -10.95
CA GLY A 315 -0.71 33.31 -11.21
C GLY A 315 -0.01 32.41 -10.18
N HIS A 316 -0.72 31.87 -9.20
CA HIS A 316 -0.13 30.92 -8.25
C HIS A 316 0.18 29.60 -8.94
N ALA A 317 1.38 29.06 -8.69
CA ALA A 317 1.81 27.79 -9.25
C ALA A 317 0.98 26.62 -8.70
N GLY A 318 0.67 25.66 -9.57
CA GLY A 318 0.12 24.36 -9.17
C GLY A 318 1.20 23.53 -8.50
N GLU A 319 1.23 23.58 -7.17
CA GLU A 319 2.20 22.86 -6.34
C GLU A 319 1.48 21.91 -5.38
N THR A 320 2.04 20.72 -5.17
CA THR A 320 1.47 19.72 -4.27
C THR A 320 1.68 20.09 -2.79
N GLY A 321 0.99 19.39 -1.89
CA GLY A 321 1.09 19.62 -0.44
C GLY A 321 2.34 19.07 0.24
N TRP A 322 3.29 18.50 -0.53
CA TRP A 322 4.53 17.93 0.00
C TRP A 322 5.53 19.01 0.42
N ASP A 323 6.48 18.67 1.30
CA ASP A 323 7.58 19.55 1.70
C ASP A 323 8.94 18.88 1.45
N PRO A 324 9.76 19.39 0.51
CA PRO A 324 9.43 20.44 -0.48
C PRO A 324 8.37 19.97 -1.50
N PRO A 325 7.61 20.89 -2.12
CA PRO A 325 6.53 20.52 -3.03
C PRO A 325 7.03 20.09 -4.41
N SER A 326 6.22 19.33 -5.14
CA SER A 326 6.34 19.20 -6.59
C SER A 326 5.55 20.29 -7.30
N ALA A 327 5.94 20.57 -8.54
CA ALA A 327 5.19 21.39 -9.48
C ALA A 327 4.68 20.50 -10.61
N LEU A 328 3.41 20.70 -10.99
CA LEU A 328 2.77 19.95 -12.06
C LEU A 328 3.11 20.57 -13.41
N PHE A 329 3.41 19.73 -14.41
CA PHE A 329 3.71 20.20 -15.75
C PHE A 329 2.45 20.62 -16.49
N SER A 330 2.50 21.74 -17.19
CA SER A 330 1.42 22.16 -18.08
C SER A 330 1.38 21.27 -19.34
N PRO A 331 0.27 20.55 -19.60
CA PRO A 331 0.07 19.82 -20.86
C PRO A 331 0.20 20.67 -22.12
N CYS A 332 -0.03 21.99 -22.02
CA CYS A 332 0.13 22.92 -23.15
C CYS A 332 1.59 23.33 -23.39
N ASN A 333 2.50 23.09 -22.43
CA ASN A 333 3.90 23.45 -22.58
C ASN A 333 4.68 22.39 -23.39
N THR A 334 4.98 22.71 -24.65
CA THR A 334 5.66 21.79 -25.57
C THR A 334 7.06 21.38 -25.13
N VAL A 335 7.78 22.22 -24.39
CA VAL A 335 9.13 21.92 -23.87
C VAL A 335 9.03 20.95 -22.70
N ALA A 336 8.13 21.18 -21.74
CA ALA A 336 7.89 20.26 -20.64
C ALA A 336 7.43 18.88 -21.15
N MET A 337 6.53 18.86 -22.14
CA MET A 337 6.09 17.61 -22.76
C MET A 337 7.20 16.92 -23.56
N ALA A 338 8.13 17.67 -24.17
CA ALA A 338 9.31 17.09 -24.81
C ALA A 338 10.27 16.45 -23.79
N PHE A 339 10.47 17.09 -22.64
CA PHE A 339 11.23 16.53 -21.53
C PHE A 339 10.63 15.20 -21.03
N LEU A 340 9.32 15.15 -20.77
CA LEU A 340 8.64 13.92 -20.35
C LEU A 340 8.82 12.78 -21.37
N ARG A 341 8.64 13.05 -22.66
CA ARG A 341 8.87 12.06 -23.73
C ARG A 341 10.31 11.58 -23.74
N ALA A 342 11.28 12.48 -23.58
CA ALA A 342 12.70 12.12 -23.57
C ALA A 342 13.05 11.25 -22.36
N VAL A 343 12.51 11.55 -21.17
CA VAL A 343 12.67 10.72 -19.97
C VAL A 343 12.02 9.35 -20.17
N ALA A 344 10.82 9.29 -20.75
CA ALA A 344 10.15 8.03 -21.05
C ALA A 344 10.99 7.12 -21.97
N VAL A 345 11.65 7.70 -22.98
CA VAL A 345 12.60 6.98 -23.87
C VAL A 345 13.80 6.41 -23.10
N GLN A 346 14.31 7.14 -22.09
CA GLN A 346 15.38 6.61 -21.23
C GLN A 346 14.92 5.40 -20.42
N TRP A 347 13.67 5.40 -19.93
CA TRP A 347 13.10 4.26 -19.22
C TRP A 347 12.91 3.03 -20.12
N VAL A 348 12.42 3.22 -21.34
CA VAL A 348 12.35 2.15 -22.34
C VAL A 348 13.73 1.54 -22.57
N THR A 349 14.74 2.39 -22.78
CA THR A 349 16.12 1.93 -22.99
C THR A 349 16.62 1.07 -21.82
N LEU A 350 16.38 1.50 -20.58
CA LEU A 350 16.83 0.76 -19.39
C LEU A 350 16.06 -0.56 -19.18
N LEU A 351 14.77 -0.61 -19.49
CA LEU A 351 13.98 -1.85 -19.46
C LEU A 351 14.52 -2.85 -20.48
N GLU A 352 14.76 -2.42 -21.72
CA GLU A 352 15.28 -3.30 -22.78
C GLU A 352 16.73 -3.73 -22.53
N GLU A 353 17.60 -2.85 -22.01
CA GLU A 353 18.96 -3.19 -21.57
C GLU A 353 18.95 -4.29 -20.50
N ALA A 354 17.91 -4.33 -19.65
CA ALA A 354 17.69 -5.36 -18.64
C ALA A 354 17.01 -6.63 -19.16
N GLY A 355 16.55 -6.63 -20.42
CA GLY A 355 15.76 -7.72 -21.01
C GLY A 355 14.32 -7.82 -20.50
N ALA A 356 13.77 -6.73 -19.97
CA ALA A 356 12.37 -6.64 -19.55
C ALA A 356 11.44 -6.34 -20.74
N ASP A 357 10.18 -6.78 -20.63
CA ASP A 357 9.11 -6.26 -21.49
C ASP A 357 8.93 -4.75 -21.26
N VAL A 358 8.58 -4.00 -22.31
CA VAL A 358 8.35 -2.56 -22.19
C VAL A 358 6.95 -2.31 -21.62
N LEU A 359 6.85 -2.29 -20.29
CA LEU A 359 5.66 -1.91 -19.55
C LEU A 359 5.83 -0.48 -19.01
N PHE A 360 4.97 0.44 -19.45
CA PHE A 360 5.09 1.85 -19.09
C PHE A 360 3.78 2.42 -18.55
N GLN A 361 3.82 2.97 -17.34
CA GLN A 361 2.69 3.70 -16.76
C GLN A 361 2.88 5.20 -16.94
N ILE A 362 1.87 5.85 -17.52
CA ILE A 362 1.70 7.30 -17.48
C ILE A 362 1.06 7.63 -16.12
N GLY A 363 1.90 8.11 -15.20
CA GLY A 363 1.54 8.45 -13.84
C GLY A 363 1.05 9.89 -13.72
N GLU A 364 0.03 10.07 -12.89
CA GLU A 364 -0.51 11.37 -12.47
C GLU A 364 -0.76 12.46 -13.54
N PRO A 365 -1.29 12.13 -14.74
CA PRO A 365 -1.49 13.14 -15.77
C PRO A 365 -2.77 13.93 -15.48
N TRP A 366 -2.70 15.03 -14.71
CA TRP A 366 -3.86 15.89 -14.48
C TRP A 366 -3.53 17.38 -14.35
N TRP A 367 -4.56 18.19 -14.59
CA TRP A 367 -4.60 19.59 -14.21
C TRP A 367 -4.88 19.74 -12.71
N TRP A 368 -4.00 20.48 -12.04
CA TRP A 368 -4.08 20.75 -10.62
C TRP A 368 -5.25 21.68 -10.29
N VAL A 369 -5.81 21.51 -9.10
CA VAL A 369 -6.77 22.44 -8.51
C VAL A 369 -6.22 22.88 -7.16
N GLN A 370 -6.11 24.18 -6.96
CA GLN A 370 -5.62 24.73 -5.70
C GLN A 370 -6.50 24.30 -4.53
N PRO A 371 -6.00 23.55 -3.54
CA PRO A 371 -6.86 23.00 -2.48
C PRO A 371 -7.59 24.08 -1.66
N ALA A 372 -6.98 25.25 -1.46
CA ALA A 372 -7.54 26.33 -0.67
C ALA A 372 -8.66 27.09 -1.41
N SER A 373 -8.44 27.46 -2.68
CA SER A 373 -9.37 28.29 -3.45
C SER A 373 -10.34 27.49 -4.31
N GLY A 374 -10.02 26.24 -4.65
CA GLY A 374 -10.73 25.47 -5.67
C GLY A 374 -10.43 25.95 -7.10
N ALA A 375 -9.48 26.87 -7.30
CA ALA A 375 -9.14 27.40 -8.61
C ALA A 375 -8.35 26.37 -9.42
N PRO A 376 -8.74 26.07 -10.68
CA PRO A 376 -8.00 25.15 -11.53
C PRO A 376 -6.76 25.85 -12.12
N CYS A 377 -5.66 25.11 -12.26
CA CYS A 377 -4.38 25.62 -12.73
C CYS A 377 -4.24 25.54 -14.26
N LEU A 378 -5.14 26.21 -14.99
CA LEU A 378 -5.27 26.18 -16.46
C LEU A 378 -4.78 27.48 -17.15
N TYR A 379 -4.08 28.35 -16.41
CA TYR A 379 -3.80 29.74 -16.82
C TYR A 379 -2.29 30.05 -16.88
N ASP A 380 -1.48 29.05 -17.16
CA ASP A 380 -0.06 29.27 -17.43
C ASP A 380 0.18 29.92 -18.80
N ALA A 381 1.42 30.36 -19.05
CA ALA A 381 1.77 31.10 -20.27
C ALA A 381 1.55 30.27 -21.56
N ALA A 382 1.69 28.95 -21.50
CA ALA A 382 1.47 28.09 -22.66
C ALA A 382 -0.03 27.92 -22.95
N ALA A 383 -0.85 27.77 -21.91
CA ALA A 383 -2.31 27.79 -22.05
C ALA A 383 -2.82 29.14 -22.61
N HIS A 384 -2.26 30.27 -22.14
CA HIS A 384 -2.54 31.59 -22.70
C HIS A 384 -2.20 31.72 -24.19
N ALA A 385 -1.06 31.17 -24.60
CA ALA A 385 -0.65 31.17 -26.01
C ALA A 385 -1.54 30.27 -26.88
N GLU A 386 -1.98 29.14 -26.35
CA GLU A 386 -2.78 28.15 -27.08
C GLU A 386 -4.25 28.57 -27.23
N TRP A 387 -4.88 29.06 -26.15
CA TRP A 387 -6.33 29.29 -26.12
C TRP A 387 -6.74 30.76 -26.23
N GLY A 388 -5.84 31.71 -25.97
CA GLY A 388 -6.08 33.14 -26.18
C GLY A 388 -7.38 33.64 -25.53
N ASP A 389 -8.27 34.23 -26.34
CA ASP A 389 -9.55 34.81 -25.90
C ASP A 389 -10.57 33.76 -25.41
N GLU A 390 -10.30 32.46 -25.60
CA GLU A 390 -11.16 31.36 -25.16
C GLU A 390 -10.90 30.97 -23.69
N LEU A 391 -9.90 31.58 -23.04
CA LEU A 391 -9.64 31.44 -21.62
C LEU A 391 -10.64 32.24 -20.78
N VAL A 392 -11.78 31.64 -20.50
CA VAL A 392 -12.71 32.16 -19.49
C VAL A 392 -12.22 31.84 -18.08
N THR A 393 -12.46 32.76 -17.14
CA THR A 393 -11.99 32.58 -15.76
C THR A 393 -12.91 31.65 -14.97
N ILE A 394 -12.33 30.61 -14.37
CA ILE A 394 -12.94 29.75 -13.35
C ILE A 394 -12.21 30.06 -12.05
N THR A 395 -12.89 30.72 -11.12
CA THR A 395 -12.29 31.11 -9.83
C THR A 395 -12.36 30.00 -8.80
N ASP A 396 -13.35 29.12 -8.91
CA ASP A 396 -13.60 28.01 -7.98
C ASP A 396 -14.40 26.90 -8.68
N MET A 397 -13.80 25.72 -8.83
CA MET A 397 -14.42 24.52 -9.44
C MET A 397 -15.64 24.00 -8.67
N ARG A 398 -15.88 24.49 -7.45
CA ARG A 398 -17.01 24.09 -6.61
C ARG A 398 -18.28 24.88 -6.89
N GLN A 399 -18.20 25.94 -7.68
CA GLN A 399 -19.35 26.72 -8.09
C GLN A 399 -19.98 26.16 -9.37
N PRO A 400 -21.29 26.39 -9.62
CA PRO A 400 -21.89 26.07 -10.90
C PRO A 400 -21.15 26.78 -12.05
N LEU A 401 -20.76 26.01 -13.06
CA LEU A 401 -20.06 26.52 -14.25
C LEU A 401 -21.03 26.75 -15.40
N ASP A 402 -20.77 27.80 -16.19
CA ASP A 402 -21.51 28.06 -17.42
C ASP A 402 -20.99 27.25 -18.62
N ALA A 403 -21.61 27.47 -19.79
CA ALA A 403 -21.27 26.75 -21.01
C ALA A 403 -19.85 27.05 -21.51
N ASP A 404 -19.36 28.28 -21.35
CA ASP A 404 -18.02 28.65 -21.81
C ASP A 404 -16.95 28.08 -20.87
N GLN A 405 -17.22 28.08 -19.56
CA GLN A 405 -16.34 27.48 -18.55
C GLN A 405 -16.23 25.96 -18.71
N THR A 406 -17.35 25.27 -18.95
CA THR A 406 -17.32 23.82 -19.22
C THR A 406 -16.62 23.50 -20.55
N ALA A 407 -16.79 24.34 -21.58
CA ALA A 407 -16.05 24.20 -22.84
C ALA A 407 -14.53 24.41 -22.66
N LEU A 408 -14.10 25.32 -21.78
CA LEU A 408 -12.69 25.46 -21.42
C LEU A 408 -12.15 24.19 -20.76
N LEU A 409 -12.91 23.56 -19.86
CA LEU A 409 -12.49 22.29 -19.25
C LEU A 409 -12.39 21.16 -20.29
N ASP A 410 -13.31 21.09 -21.25
CA ASP A 410 -13.22 20.12 -22.35
C ASP A 410 -11.95 20.33 -23.20
N ARG A 411 -11.54 21.59 -23.44
CA ARG A 411 -10.27 21.92 -24.13
C ARG A 411 -9.05 21.54 -23.32
N ALA A 412 -9.07 21.79 -22.01
CA ALA A 412 -8.03 21.35 -21.10
C ALA A 412 -7.90 19.81 -21.12
N GLY A 413 -9.03 19.11 -21.18
CA GLY A 413 -9.08 17.66 -21.37
C GLY A 413 -8.44 17.21 -22.69
N ALA A 414 -8.76 17.86 -23.80
CA ALA A 414 -8.17 17.55 -25.10
C ALA A 414 -6.64 17.77 -25.10
N ALA A 415 -6.15 18.84 -24.46
CA ALA A 415 -4.71 19.09 -24.31
C ALA A 415 -4.02 17.99 -23.48
N LEU A 416 -4.64 17.56 -22.38
CA LEU A 416 -4.15 16.46 -21.55
C LEU A 416 -4.16 15.11 -22.31
N GLY A 417 -5.22 14.86 -23.10
CA GLY A 417 -5.32 13.72 -24.00
C GLY A 417 -4.18 13.69 -25.03
N ALA A 418 -3.89 14.82 -25.66
CA ALA A 418 -2.78 14.96 -26.60
C ALA A 418 -1.41 14.76 -25.93
N ALA A 419 -1.20 15.32 -24.74
CA ALA A 419 0.03 15.18 -23.98
C ALA A 419 0.33 13.72 -23.61
N THR A 420 -0.67 13.01 -23.06
CA THR A 420 -0.55 11.60 -22.69
C THR A 420 -0.38 10.69 -23.91
N ALA A 421 -1.10 10.94 -25.01
CA ALA A 421 -0.88 10.23 -26.28
C ALA A 421 0.55 10.43 -26.80
N GLY A 422 1.09 11.65 -26.73
CA GLY A 422 2.46 11.93 -27.14
C GLY A 422 3.53 11.18 -26.33
N VAL A 423 3.29 10.94 -25.03
CA VAL A 423 4.17 10.09 -24.20
C VAL A 423 4.06 8.62 -24.64
N ALA A 424 2.84 8.11 -24.83
CA ALA A 424 2.62 6.74 -25.31
C ALA A 424 3.29 6.49 -26.68
N ASP A 425 3.17 7.43 -27.60
CA ASP A 425 3.79 7.35 -28.93
C ASP A 425 5.32 7.36 -28.83
N ALA A 426 5.90 8.17 -27.95
CA ALA A 426 7.34 8.18 -27.71
C ALA A 426 7.85 6.85 -27.15
N VAL A 427 7.11 6.25 -26.21
CA VAL A 427 7.43 4.93 -25.64
C VAL A 427 7.36 3.85 -26.72
N ARG A 428 6.25 3.79 -27.48
CA ARG A 428 6.07 2.81 -28.56
C ARG A 428 7.10 2.98 -29.68
N ALA A 429 7.50 4.20 -30.00
CA ALA A 429 8.53 4.49 -31.00
C ALA A 429 9.95 4.13 -30.53
N ALA A 430 10.23 4.23 -29.22
CA ALA A 430 11.51 3.86 -28.64
C ALA A 430 11.69 2.35 -28.49
N ALA A 431 10.60 1.62 -28.21
CA ALA A 431 10.63 0.18 -28.03
C ALA A 431 10.99 -0.55 -29.32
N THR A 432 11.86 -1.55 -29.20
CA THR A 432 12.23 -2.46 -30.29
C THR A 432 11.17 -3.55 -30.51
N GLY A 433 10.34 -3.83 -29.50
CA GLY A 433 9.24 -4.79 -29.52
C GLY A 433 7.88 -4.17 -29.18
N GLU A 434 6.93 -4.99 -28.74
CA GLU A 434 5.65 -4.48 -28.23
C GLU A 434 5.86 -3.72 -26.91
N ALA A 435 5.22 -2.56 -26.80
CA ALA A 435 5.16 -1.78 -25.58
C ALA A 435 3.72 -1.70 -25.09
N GLU A 436 3.49 -2.05 -23.82
CA GLU A 436 2.20 -1.96 -23.17
C GLU A 436 2.12 -0.66 -22.37
N ILE A 437 1.14 0.19 -22.71
CA ILE A 437 0.95 1.49 -22.05
C ILE A 437 -0.21 1.42 -21.07
N LEU A 438 0.07 1.78 -19.83
CA LEU A 438 -0.89 1.83 -18.73
C LEU A 438 -1.14 3.30 -18.36
N LEU A 439 -2.40 3.65 -18.09
CA LEU A 439 -2.79 5.00 -17.71
C LEU A 439 -3.39 5.02 -16.31
N LEU A 440 -2.83 5.83 -15.42
CA LEU A 440 -3.34 6.03 -14.06
C LEU A 440 -4.42 7.12 -14.02
N ALA A 441 -5.52 6.86 -13.32
CA ALA A 441 -6.52 7.87 -12.97
C ALA A 441 -6.87 7.82 -11.48
N PHE A 442 -6.74 8.96 -10.80
CA PHE A 442 -7.07 9.14 -9.39
C PHE A 442 -8.51 9.65 -9.23
N THR A 443 -9.44 8.73 -9.04
CA THR A 443 -10.89 9.04 -9.02
C THR A 443 -11.36 9.98 -7.91
N PRO A 444 -10.76 10.02 -6.69
CA PRO A 444 -11.26 10.86 -5.61
C PRO A 444 -11.23 12.35 -5.94
N THR A 445 -10.18 12.82 -6.62
CA THR A 445 -10.07 14.21 -7.06
C THR A 445 -10.86 14.45 -8.35
N VAL A 446 -10.68 13.58 -9.35
CA VAL A 446 -11.26 13.75 -10.69
C VAL A 446 -12.78 13.74 -10.68
N LEU A 447 -13.38 12.97 -9.76
CA LEU A 447 -14.83 12.78 -9.64
C LEU A 447 -15.35 13.26 -8.28
N ASP A 448 -14.65 14.20 -7.64
CA ASP A 448 -15.13 14.83 -6.41
C ASP A 448 -16.54 15.42 -6.62
N PRO A 449 -17.57 14.98 -5.87
CA PRO A 449 -18.90 15.56 -5.96
C PRO A 449 -18.96 17.07 -5.72
N ALA A 450 -17.98 17.64 -5.03
CA ALA A 450 -17.85 19.07 -4.84
C ALA A 450 -17.40 19.81 -6.12
N MET A 451 -16.76 19.14 -7.08
CA MET A 451 -16.26 19.70 -8.34
C MET A 451 -16.81 18.90 -9.53
N PRO A 452 -18.13 18.92 -9.77
CA PRO A 452 -18.81 17.95 -10.63
C PRO A 452 -18.41 18.00 -12.12
N GLU A 453 -17.78 19.09 -12.58
CA GLU A 453 -17.34 19.25 -13.96
C GLU A 453 -15.84 18.97 -14.19
N LEU A 454 -15.04 18.70 -13.14
CA LEU A 454 -13.58 18.54 -13.24
C LEU A 454 -13.15 17.37 -14.14
N TYR A 455 -13.98 16.31 -14.21
CA TYR A 455 -13.74 15.16 -15.09
C TYR A 455 -13.56 15.54 -16.56
N ARG A 456 -14.06 16.69 -17.00
CA ARG A 456 -13.87 17.19 -18.36
C ARG A 456 -12.40 17.45 -18.66
N ALA A 457 -11.69 18.04 -17.70
CA ALA A 457 -10.27 18.35 -17.81
C ALA A 457 -9.37 17.14 -17.51
N ASN A 458 -9.78 16.28 -16.57
CA ASN A 458 -8.92 15.22 -16.02
C ASN A 458 -9.38 13.77 -16.30
N LEU A 459 -10.42 13.58 -17.13
CA LEU A 459 -10.87 12.29 -17.66
C LEU A 459 -11.39 12.42 -19.12
N PRO A 460 -10.54 12.89 -20.05
CA PRO A 460 -10.92 13.17 -21.44
C PRO A 460 -11.39 11.94 -22.22
N LEU A 461 -12.15 12.13 -23.31
CA LEU A 461 -12.62 11.02 -24.17
C LEU A 461 -11.50 10.37 -24.96
N GLU A 462 -10.44 11.13 -25.19
CA GLU A 462 -9.21 10.72 -25.83
C GLU A 462 -8.54 9.56 -25.09
N TRP A 463 -8.89 9.32 -23.82
CA TRP A 463 -8.44 8.18 -23.04
C TRP A 463 -9.29 6.93 -23.21
N ALA A 464 -10.47 7.03 -23.85
CA ALA A 464 -11.37 5.91 -24.01
C ALA A 464 -10.70 4.76 -24.78
N TRP A 465 -11.09 3.53 -24.42
CA TRP A 465 -10.56 2.32 -25.03
C TRP A 465 -10.76 2.36 -26.56
N PRO A 466 -9.72 2.05 -27.37
CA PRO A 466 -8.44 1.42 -27.00
C PRO A 466 -7.22 2.38 -26.97
N ALA A 467 -7.35 3.63 -26.51
CA ALA A 467 -6.24 4.59 -26.55
C ALA A 467 -4.96 4.10 -25.83
N PHE A 468 -5.13 3.51 -24.65
CA PHE A 468 -4.08 2.87 -23.87
C PHE A 468 -4.40 1.39 -23.68
N ASP A 469 -3.38 0.59 -23.38
CA ASP A 469 -3.50 -0.86 -23.30
C ASP A 469 -4.17 -1.31 -22.00
N ARG A 470 -4.01 -0.53 -20.91
CA ARG A 470 -4.69 -0.73 -19.63
C ARG A 470 -5.06 0.58 -18.94
N LEU A 471 -6.19 0.58 -18.26
CA LEU A 471 -6.63 1.67 -17.38
C LEU A 471 -6.43 1.26 -15.92
N GLN A 472 -5.73 2.06 -15.15
CA GLN A 472 -5.44 1.79 -13.74
C GLN A 472 -6.18 2.79 -12.87
N LEU A 473 -7.03 2.28 -11.99
CA LEU A 473 -7.84 3.11 -11.11
C LEU A 473 -7.31 3.09 -9.70
N GLU A 474 -7.27 4.28 -9.12
CA GLU A 474 -6.90 4.50 -7.74
C GLU A 474 -7.99 5.31 -7.04
N ASP A 475 -8.34 4.92 -5.81
CA ASP A 475 -9.44 5.51 -5.05
C ASP A 475 -9.21 5.60 -3.53
N TYR A 476 -7.93 5.61 -3.11
CA TYR A 476 -7.57 5.38 -1.71
C TYR A 476 -8.03 6.45 -0.73
N ASP A 477 -8.17 7.71 -1.15
CA ASP A 477 -8.69 8.77 -0.28
C ASP A 477 -10.13 8.49 0.13
N TRP A 478 -10.96 8.08 -0.83
CA TRP A 478 -12.33 7.67 -0.54
C TRP A 478 -12.40 6.34 0.20
N LEU A 479 -11.51 5.39 -0.12
CA LEU A 479 -11.46 4.10 0.55
C LEU A 479 -11.15 4.27 2.04
N THR A 480 -10.04 4.95 2.35
CA THR A 480 -9.58 5.17 3.73
C THR A 480 -10.52 6.08 4.50
N ALA A 481 -11.19 7.03 3.87
CA ALA A 481 -12.23 7.85 4.50
C ALA A 481 -13.62 7.19 4.58
N GLY A 482 -13.84 6.03 3.94
CA GLY A 482 -15.08 5.24 4.03
C GLY A 482 -16.22 5.70 3.11
N HIS A 483 -15.89 6.34 1.99
CA HIS A 483 -16.86 6.84 1.01
C HIS A 483 -17.23 5.79 -0.05
N ASP A 484 -17.69 4.61 0.37
CA ASP A 484 -17.95 3.47 -0.52
C ASP A 484 -18.96 3.76 -1.64
N ALA A 485 -19.96 4.61 -1.37
CA ALA A 485 -20.93 5.02 -2.38
C ALA A 485 -20.29 5.86 -3.50
N ALA A 486 -19.31 6.71 -3.17
CA ALA A 486 -18.59 7.51 -4.16
C ALA A 486 -17.70 6.60 -5.03
N ARG A 487 -16.96 5.67 -4.41
CA ARG A 487 -16.12 4.68 -5.10
C ARG A 487 -16.90 3.87 -6.14
N ARG A 488 -18.08 3.35 -5.76
CA ARG A 488 -18.94 2.58 -6.68
C ARG A 488 -19.44 3.43 -7.85
N LYS A 489 -19.92 4.64 -7.57
CA LYS A 489 -20.39 5.57 -8.63
C LYS A 489 -19.25 5.97 -9.58
N ALA A 490 -18.05 6.15 -9.06
CA ALA A 490 -16.88 6.46 -9.87
C ALA A 490 -16.51 5.32 -10.81
N ARG A 491 -16.50 4.06 -10.34
CA ARG A 491 -16.31 2.89 -11.21
C ARG A 491 -17.35 2.84 -12.33
N GLU A 492 -18.63 2.95 -11.99
CA GLU A 492 -19.73 2.97 -12.99
C GLU A 492 -19.59 4.15 -13.98
N PHE A 493 -19.17 5.32 -13.51
CA PHE A 493 -18.95 6.49 -14.35
C PHE A 493 -17.79 6.25 -15.33
N VAL A 494 -16.64 5.79 -14.82
CA VAL A 494 -15.44 5.53 -15.62
C VAL A 494 -15.70 4.42 -16.65
N ASP A 495 -16.36 3.33 -16.27
CA ASP A 495 -16.72 2.23 -17.17
C ASP A 495 -17.55 2.73 -18.36
N ARG A 496 -18.58 3.54 -18.08
CA ARG A 496 -19.42 4.13 -19.14
C ARG A 496 -18.67 5.16 -19.97
N ARG A 497 -17.76 5.91 -19.35
CA ARG A 497 -17.05 7.04 -19.96
C ARG A 497 -15.91 6.57 -20.88
N LEU A 498 -15.10 5.62 -20.42
CA LEU A 498 -13.87 5.18 -21.09
C LEU A 498 -13.98 3.77 -21.69
N GLY A 499 -14.93 2.92 -21.26
CA GLY A 499 -15.27 1.69 -21.96
C GLY A 499 -14.21 0.58 -21.94
N TYR A 500 -13.25 0.59 -21.00
CA TYR A 500 -12.23 -0.46 -20.90
C TYR A 500 -12.86 -1.80 -20.48
N PRO A 501 -12.60 -2.91 -21.19
CA PRO A 501 -12.98 -4.24 -20.73
C PRO A 501 -12.36 -4.54 -19.36
N ILE A 502 -13.05 -5.29 -18.50
CA ILE A 502 -12.58 -5.58 -17.14
C ILE A 502 -11.18 -6.23 -17.11
N GLN A 503 -10.82 -7.02 -18.12
CA GLN A 503 -9.50 -7.64 -18.25
C GLN A 503 -8.38 -6.63 -18.57
N ARG A 504 -8.74 -5.42 -19.01
CA ARG A 504 -7.86 -4.29 -19.30
C ARG A 504 -7.92 -3.20 -18.22
N GLN A 505 -8.57 -3.48 -17.11
CA GLN A 505 -8.57 -2.62 -15.93
C GLN A 505 -7.64 -3.18 -14.86
N ASP A 506 -6.97 -2.28 -14.13
CA ASP A 506 -6.17 -2.56 -12.94
C ASP A 506 -6.66 -1.73 -11.77
N TYR A 507 -6.33 -2.18 -10.56
CA TYR A 507 -6.70 -1.47 -9.34
C TYR A 507 -5.50 -1.25 -8.41
N LEU A 508 -5.34 -0.03 -7.90
CA LEU A 508 -4.38 0.32 -6.87
C LEU A 508 -5.14 0.54 -5.54
N SER A 509 -4.94 -0.35 -4.56
CA SER A 509 -5.79 -0.40 -3.35
C SER A 509 -5.48 0.65 -2.29
N GLY A 510 -4.32 1.31 -2.36
CA GLY A 510 -4.09 2.52 -1.59
C GLY A 510 -3.07 2.49 -0.47
N PHE A 511 -2.89 3.70 0.08
CA PHE A 511 -1.73 4.20 0.80
C PHE A 511 -2.07 4.69 2.21
N VAL A 512 -1.16 4.43 3.17
CA VAL A 512 -1.28 4.89 4.56
C VAL A 512 -0.25 5.98 4.83
N LEU A 513 -0.65 7.25 4.73
CA LEU A 513 0.27 8.39 4.91
C LEU A 513 0.95 8.37 6.29
N ARG A 514 0.17 8.26 7.36
CA ARG A 514 0.66 8.32 8.75
C ARG A 514 0.52 6.97 9.43
N ASP A 515 1.55 6.57 10.18
CA ASP A 515 1.58 5.33 10.97
C ASP A 515 0.38 5.19 11.92
N ALA A 516 -0.05 6.30 12.54
CA ALA A 516 -1.19 6.33 13.45
C ALA A 516 -2.53 5.92 12.81
N ASP A 517 -2.64 5.98 11.47
CA ASP A 517 -3.85 5.62 10.75
C ASP A 517 -3.85 4.13 10.31
N ALA A 518 -2.73 3.41 10.47
CA ALA A 518 -2.51 2.06 9.96
C ALA A 518 -3.56 1.04 10.40
N GLU A 519 -3.90 0.99 11.69
CA GLU A 519 -4.88 0.04 12.23
C GLU A 519 -6.28 0.21 11.61
N ASN A 520 -6.62 1.42 11.18
CA ASN A 520 -7.92 1.75 10.60
C ASN A 520 -7.94 1.63 9.07
N PHE A 521 -6.82 1.93 8.41
CA PHE A 521 -6.77 2.03 6.95
C PHE A 521 -6.42 0.70 6.29
N TRP A 522 -5.47 -0.07 6.83
CA TRP A 522 -5.11 -1.38 6.26
C TRP A 522 -6.28 -2.36 6.13
N PRO A 523 -7.22 -2.48 7.09
CA PRO A 523 -8.41 -3.31 6.89
C PRO A 523 -9.24 -2.92 5.66
N ARG A 524 -9.31 -1.62 5.33
CA ARG A 524 -10.06 -1.12 4.18
C ARG A 524 -9.30 -1.36 2.88
N ILE A 525 -8.00 -1.08 2.88
CA ILE A 525 -7.08 -1.34 1.76
C ILE A 525 -7.09 -2.83 1.38
N ASP A 526 -6.96 -3.72 2.37
CA ASP A 526 -6.97 -5.17 2.16
C ASP A 526 -8.31 -5.67 1.61
N ALA A 527 -9.43 -5.19 2.16
CA ALA A 527 -10.77 -5.54 1.70
C ALA A 527 -11.04 -5.07 0.26
N ALA A 528 -10.46 -3.95 -0.15
CA ALA A 528 -10.60 -3.44 -1.52
C ALA A 528 -9.90 -4.31 -2.57
N LEU A 529 -8.82 -5.02 -2.20
CA LEU A 529 -8.20 -6.02 -3.08
C LEU A 529 -9.14 -7.19 -3.35
N ASP A 530 -9.82 -7.68 -2.32
CA ASP A 530 -10.83 -8.73 -2.45
C ASP A 530 -12.06 -8.26 -3.25
N GLU A 531 -12.49 -7.01 -3.03
CA GLU A 531 -13.55 -6.37 -3.82
C GLU A 531 -13.18 -6.33 -5.31
N ALA A 532 -11.99 -5.82 -5.63
CA ALA A 532 -11.49 -5.76 -7.00
C ALA A 532 -11.38 -7.15 -7.65
N ARG A 533 -10.90 -8.15 -6.90
CA ARG A 533 -10.85 -9.55 -7.36
C ARG A 533 -12.25 -10.08 -7.67
N GLY A 534 -13.22 -9.84 -6.80
CA GLY A 534 -14.61 -10.25 -6.98
C GLY A 534 -15.28 -9.61 -8.21
N HIS A 535 -14.81 -8.43 -8.63
CA HIS A 535 -15.24 -7.78 -9.87
C HIS A 535 -14.52 -8.31 -11.12
N GLY A 536 -13.55 -9.21 -10.98
CA GLY A 536 -12.79 -9.80 -12.09
C GLY A 536 -11.57 -8.98 -12.52
N ILE A 537 -11.14 -8.00 -11.73
CA ILE A 537 -9.91 -7.23 -12.00
C ILE A 537 -8.71 -8.14 -11.73
N GLY A 538 -7.96 -8.46 -12.78
CA GLY A 538 -6.84 -9.42 -12.73
C GLY A 538 -5.58 -8.87 -12.06
N GLN A 539 -5.19 -7.63 -12.38
CA GLN A 539 -4.00 -6.98 -11.83
C GLN A 539 -4.43 -6.03 -10.71
N ARG A 540 -3.90 -6.26 -9.51
CA ARG A 540 -4.23 -5.50 -8.30
C ARG A 540 -2.95 -5.21 -7.56
N PHE A 541 -2.67 -3.93 -7.34
CA PHE A 541 -1.44 -3.43 -6.76
C PHE A 541 -1.71 -2.83 -5.40
N ILE A 542 -0.78 -3.04 -4.48
CA ILE A 542 -0.78 -2.36 -3.18
C ILE A 542 0.22 -1.20 -3.26
N TRP A 543 -0.26 0.01 -2.95
CA TRP A 543 0.50 1.25 -3.02
C TRP A 543 0.73 1.80 -1.59
N ALA A 544 1.90 1.71 -0.97
CA ALA A 544 3.20 1.38 -1.54
C ALA A 544 4.09 0.59 -0.57
N LEU A 545 5.18 0.04 -1.12
CA LEU A 545 6.20 -0.70 -0.36
C LEU A 545 6.67 0.01 0.93
N PRO A 546 6.97 1.33 0.97
CA PRO A 546 7.42 1.98 2.19
C PRO A 546 6.42 1.85 3.36
N GLN A 547 5.12 1.99 3.08
CA GLN A 547 4.07 1.87 4.11
C GLN A 547 3.85 0.42 4.52
N ILE A 548 3.92 -0.53 3.57
CA ILE A 548 3.86 -1.97 3.86
C ILE A 548 4.95 -2.37 4.84
N VAL A 549 6.18 -1.92 4.56
CA VAL A 549 7.37 -2.16 5.38
C VAL A 549 7.21 -1.50 6.75
N ARG A 550 6.86 -0.20 6.80
CA ARG A 550 6.72 0.56 8.05
C ARG A 550 5.67 -0.04 8.98
N ASP A 551 4.50 -0.39 8.44
CA ASP A 551 3.34 -0.81 9.22
C ASP A 551 3.27 -2.33 9.43
N GLY A 552 4.18 -3.08 8.80
CA GLY A 552 4.23 -4.54 8.92
C GLY A 552 3.11 -5.26 8.19
N TYR A 553 2.57 -4.70 7.10
CA TYR A 553 1.45 -5.31 6.39
C TYR A 553 1.83 -6.63 5.71
N VAL A 554 1.10 -7.69 6.07
CA VAL A 554 1.27 -9.05 5.55
C VAL A 554 -0.07 -9.57 5.05
N ARG A 555 -0.15 -9.88 3.76
CA ARG A 555 -1.30 -10.58 3.18
C ARG A 555 -1.07 -12.10 3.21
N LEU A 556 -2.07 -12.83 3.69
CA LEU A 556 -2.01 -14.29 3.70
C LEU A 556 -2.64 -14.85 2.42
N PRO A 557 -2.07 -15.92 1.84
CA PRO A 557 -2.65 -16.56 0.67
C PRO A 557 -4.06 -17.07 1.00
N THR A 558 -4.99 -16.86 0.06
CA THR A 558 -6.31 -17.46 0.13
C THR A 558 -6.19 -18.87 -0.43
N TYR A 559 -6.31 -19.89 0.42
CA TYR A 559 -6.46 -21.26 -0.07
C TYR A 559 -7.89 -21.42 -0.55
N GLU A 560 -8.07 -21.69 -1.84
CA GLU A 560 -9.34 -22.21 -2.35
C GLU A 560 -9.57 -23.58 -1.70
N ASP A 561 -10.25 -23.60 -0.56
CA ASP A 561 -11.00 -24.78 -0.17
C ASP A 561 -12.02 -25.00 -1.28
N ASN A 562 -11.75 -25.92 -2.21
CA ASN A 562 -12.66 -26.34 -3.27
C ASN A 562 -14.10 -26.29 -2.73
N GLU A 563 -14.92 -25.39 -3.29
CA GLU A 563 -16.21 -24.94 -2.74
C GLU A 563 -17.07 -26.12 -2.26
N MET A 564 -16.86 -26.53 -1.01
CA MET A 564 -17.85 -27.30 -0.30
C MET A 564 -18.96 -26.30 0.00
N ASN A 565 -20.12 -26.48 -0.62
CA ASN A 565 -21.28 -25.65 -0.31
C ASN A 565 -21.63 -25.82 1.18
N ALA A 566 -21.12 -24.95 2.02
CA ALA A 566 -21.20 -25.05 3.47
C ALA A 566 -22.60 -24.66 4.00
N PHE A 567 -23.49 -24.16 3.14
CA PHE A 567 -24.83 -23.73 3.52
C PHE A 567 -25.83 -23.89 2.38
N ASP A 568 -26.91 -24.61 2.62
CA ASP A 568 -28.05 -24.68 1.71
C ASP A 568 -29.13 -23.74 2.23
N ASP A 569 -29.56 -22.76 1.42
CA ASP A 569 -30.53 -21.72 1.82
C ASP A 569 -31.99 -22.20 1.90
N VAL A 570 -32.19 -23.30 2.61
CA VAL A 570 -33.46 -23.97 2.86
C VAL A 570 -33.82 -23.87 4.34
N ALA A 571 -35.10 -23.77 4.64
CA ALA A 571 -35.58 -23.81 6.02
C ALA A 571 -35.58 -25.25 6.56
N TYR A 572 -35.43 -25.40 7.86
CA TYR A 572 -35.70 -26.66 8.56
C TYR A 572 -37.14 -27.12 8.20
N PRO A 573 -37.32 -28.39 7.79
CA PRO A 573 -38.53 -28.79 7.07
C PRO A 573 -39.74 -29.01 7.98
N LEU A 574 -39.54 -29.14 9.30
CA LEU A 574 -40.59 -29.50 10.24
C LEU A 574 -40.96 -28.34 11.16
N ALA A 575 -42.22 -28.28 11.57
CA ALA A 575 -42.65 -27.43 12.67
C ALA A 575 -41.95 -27.87 13.97
N LEU A 576 -41.48 -26.91 14.77
CA LEU A 576 -40.82 -27.20 16.04
C LEU A 576 -41.84 -27.71 17.06
N GLY A 577 -41.47 -28.78 17.79
CA GLY A 577 -42.31 -29.31 18.87
C GLY A 577 -42.34 -28.35 20.06
N ARG A 578 -43.35 -28.47 20.94
CA ARG A 578 -43.44 -27.65 22.17
C ARG A 578 -42.23 -27.84 23.10
N ASP A 579 -41.57 -28.98 23.03
CA ASP A 579 -40.42 -29.33 23.86
C ASP A 579 -39.07 -29.00 23.19
N ALA A 580 -39.08 -28.25 22.08
CA ALA A 580 -37.85 -27.76 21.47
C ALA A 580 -37.11 -26.84 22.47
N SER A 581 -35.79 -27.01 22.56
CA SER A 581 -34.97 -26.25 23.51
C SER A 581 -33.92 -25.40 22.80
N VAL A 582 -33.57 -24.27 23.41
CA VAL A 582 -32.49 -23.37 22.98
C VAL A 582 -31.55 -23.13 24.15
N SER A 583 -30.25 -23.07 23.90
CA SER A 583 -29.22 -22.85 24.92
C SER A 583 -28.09 -21.97 24.35
N PRO A 584 -27.92 -20.75 24.86
CA PRO A 584 -26.78 -19.88 24.53
C PRO A 584 -25.48 -20.31 25.25
N GLU A 585 -24.34 -20.28 24.56
CA GLU A 585 -23.02 -20.67 25.09
C GLU A 585 -21.96 -19.58 24.83
N PHE A 586 -21.17 -19.23 25.85
CA PHE A 586 -19.98 -18.38 25.73
C PHE A 586 -18.69 -19.18 25.97
N SER A 587 -17.60 -18.75 25.35
CA SER A 587 -16.24 -19.24 25.66
C SER A 587 -15.53 -18.23 26.57
N THR A 588 -15.30 -18.59 27.83
CA THR A 588 -14.57 -17.75 28.79
C THR A 588 -13.51 -18.59 29.50
N SER A 589 -12.25 -18.16 29.42
CA SER A 589 -11.20 -18.75 30.26
C SER A 589 -11.17 -18.06 31.61
N VAL A 590 -11.16 -18.85 32.68
CA VAL A 590 -11.12 -18.37 34.06
C VAL A 590 -9.85 -18.89 34.72
N ALA A 591 -9.00 -17.98 35.17
CA ALA A 591 -7.80 -18.30 35.92
C ALA A 591 -7.96 -17.84 37.38
N VAL A 592 -7.94 -18.79 38.31
CA VAL A 592 -7.95 -18.50 39.75
C VAL A 592 -6.51 -18.33 40.22
N THR A 593 -6.18 -17.15 40.73
CA THR A 593 -4.87 -16.86 41.31
C THR A 593 -4.72 -17.51 42.68
N ALA A 594 -3.48 -17.69 43.16
CA ALA A 594 -3.19 -18.30 44.46
C ALA A 594 -3.80 -17.54 45.66
N SER A 595 -4.21 -16.27 45.49
CA SER A 595 -4.91 -15.49 46.51
C SER A 595 -6.44 -15.69 46.49
N GLY A 596 -6.96 -16.57 45.63
CA GLY A 596 -8.39 -16.84 45.47
C GLY A 596 -9.13 -15.86 44.53
N HIS A 597 -8.45 -14.88 43.94
CA HIS A 597 -9.05 -13.96 42.98
C HIS A 597 -9.09 -14.56 41.57
N GLU A 598 -10.19 -14.33 40.84
CA GLU A 598 -10.36 -14.76 39.46
C GLU A 598 -9.97 -13.68 38.45
N ARG A 599 -9.26 -14.08 37.41
CA ARG A 599 -9.12 -13.31 36.16
C ARG A 599 -9.90 -14.05 35.07
N ARG A 600 -10.86 -13.36 34.44
CA ARG A 600 -11.71 -13.90 33.39
C ARG A 600 -11.35 -13.26 32.06
N ASN A 601 -11.24 -14.07 31.00
CA ASN A 601 -11.02 -13.60 29.64
C ASN A 601 -12.10 -14.19 28.73
N ALA A 602 -13.02 -13.35 28.28
CA ALA A 602 -14.04 -13.74 27.31
C ALA A 602 -13.39 -13.89 25.94
N LEU A 603 -13.38 -15.11 25.41
CA LEU A 603 -12.78 -15.43 24.11
C LEU A 603 -13.74 -15.17 22.95
N TRP A 604 -15.05 -15.20 23.21
CA TRP A 604 -16.10 -14.86 22.24
C TRP A 604 -16.85 -13.62 22.72
N SER A 605 -17.08 -12.68 21.80
CA SER A 605 -17.87 -11.47 22.06
C SER A 605 -19.38 -11.73 22.07
N ASP A 606 -19.83 -12.86 21.51
CA ASP A 606 -21.24 -13.17 21.36
C ASP A 606 -21.54 -14.66 21.64
N ALA A 607 -22.76 -14.95 22.12
CA ALA A 607 -23.17 -16.29 22.54
C ALA A 607 -23.48 -17.17 21.32
N ARG A 608 -22.94 -18.39 21.27
CA ARG A 608 -23.31 -19.36 20.23
C ARG A 608 -24.55 -20.14 20.65
N LEU A 609 -25.57 -20.20 19.81
CA LEU A 609 -26.79 -20.94 20.12
C LEU A 609 -26.66 -22.43 19.80
N ARG A 610 -27.20 -23.25 20.70
CA ARG A 610 -27.49 -24.68 20.49
C ARG A 610 -28.99 -24.90 20.60
N TYR A 611 -29.50 -25.79 19.76
CA TYR A 611 -30.91 -26.18 19.79
C TYR A 611 -31.01 -27.70 19.91
N ASP A 612 -32.08 -28.17 20.53
CA ASP A 612 -32.57 -29.53 20.31
C ASP A 612 -33.99 -29.45 19.78
N VAL A 613 -34.17 -29.87 18.52
CA VAL A 613 -35.46 -29.82 17.80
C VAL A 613 -36.11 -31.20 17.67
N GLY A 614 -35.52 -32.22 18.29
CA GLY A 614 -35.99 -33.60 18.30
C GLY A 614 -37.22 -33.87 19.17
N PRO A 615 -37.22 -33.45 20.46
CA PRO A 615 -38.27 -33.81 21.42
C PRO A 615 -39.71 -33.61 20.89
N GLY A 616 -40.48 -34.68 20.91
CA GLY A 616 -41.90 -34.72 20.49
C GLY A 616 -42.28 -35.99 19.73
N ILE A 617 -43.57 -36.32 19.73
CA ILE A 617 -44.11 -37.42 18.91
C ILE A 617 -44.25 -36.93 17.47
N ARG A 618 -43.68 -37.67 16.51
CA ARG A 618 -43.69 -37.34 15.08
C ARG A 618 -44.40 -38.43 14.28
N SER A 619 -45.05 -38.04 13.19
CA SER A 619 -45.59 -38.98 12.21
C SER A 619 -44.46 -39.66 11.41
N GLU A 620 -44.74 -40.84 10.85
CA GLU A 620 -43.78 -41.53 9.98
C GLU A 620 -43.37 -40.70 8.76
N ALA A 621 -44.28 -39.86 8.26
CA ALA A 621 -44.01 -38.95 7.14
C ALA A 621 -42.98 -37.87 7.51
N GLU A 622 -43.13 -37.23 8.67
CA GLU A 622 -42.18 -36.22 9.16
C GLU A 622 -40.80 -36.81 9.44
N LEU A 623 -40.72 -38.04 9.97
CA LEU A 623 -39.44 -38.72 10.20
C LEU A 623 -38.72 -39.06 8.88
N ARG A 624 -39.46 -39.44 7.84
CA ARG A 624 -38.91 -39.67 6.50
C ARG A 624 -38.38 -38.38 5.89
N GLU A 625 -39.08 -37.27 6.09
CA GLU A 625 -38.66 -35.94 5.65
C GLU A 625 -37.38 -35.49 6.37
N LEU A 626 -37.30 -35.67 7.70
CA LEU A 626 -36.11 -35.37 8.49
C LEU A 626 -34.88 -36.19 8.03
N LEU A 627 -35.05 -37.49 7.77
CA LEU A 627 -33.97 -38.35 7.25
C LEU A 627 -33.49 -37.90 5.87
N ALA A 628 -34.42 -37.55 4.98
CA ALA A 628 -34.09 -37.04 3.67
C ALA A 628 -33.32 -35.71 3.78
N PHE A 629 -33.78 -34.81 4.65
CA PHE A 629 -33.13 -33.53 4.92
C PHE A 629 -31.72 -33.70 5.50
N TYR A 630 -31.55 -34.57 6.51
CA TYR A 630 -30.24 -34.89 7.11
C TYR A 630 -29.24 -35.40 6.07
N ARG A 631 -29.66 -36.33 5.21
CA ARG A 631 -28.82 -36.88 4.14
C ARG A 631 -28.46 -35.82 3.10
N ALA A 632 -29.40 -34.96 2.72
CA ALA A 632 -29.15 -33.88 1.77
C ALA A 632 -28.10 -32.87 2.30
N ARG A 633 -28.02 -32.67 3.62
CA ARG A 633 -27.02 -31.81 4.27
C ARG A 633 -25.69 -32.49 4.58
N TYR A 634 -25.55 -33.79 4.30
CA TYR A 634 -24.37 -34.57 4.65
C TYR A 634 -24.03 -34.46 6.15
N GLY A 635 -25.06 -34.57 7.01
CA GLY A 635 -24.91 -34.39 8.45
C GLY A 635 -24.47 -32.96 8.82
N PRO A 636 -23.37 -32.76 9.57
CA PRO A 636 -22.92 -31.44 10.00
C PRO A 636 -22.24 -30.63 8.89
N ALA A 637 -22.00 -31.19 7.70
CA ALA A 637 -21.20 -30.54 6.67
C ALA A 637 -21.87 -29.30 6.06
N ARG A 638 -23.21 -29.30 5.90
CA ARG A 638 -23.94 -28.18 5.29
C ARG A 638 -24.98 -27.59 6.24
N GLY A 639 -24.91 -26.27 6.44
CA GLY A 639 -25.88 -25.51 7.20
C GLY A 639 -27.21 -25.29 6.48
N PHE A 640 -28.18 -24.80 7.23
CA PHE A 640 -29.53 -24.44 6.78
C PHE A 640 -30.17 -23.42 7.74
N ARG A 641 -31.33 -22.88 7.38
CA ARG A 641 -32.07 -21.88 8.17
C ARG A 641 -32.95 -22.54 9.22
N LEU A 642 -32.89 -22.07 10.45
CA LEU A 642 -33.83 -22.41 11.53
C LEU A 642 -34.54 -21.16 12.01
N ARG A 643 -35.88 -21.18 12.01
CA ARG A 643 -36.67 -20.14 12.68
C ARG A 643 -36.58 -20.36 14.19
N ASP A 644 -35.94 -19.46 14.92
CA ASP A 644 -35.88 -19.52 16.38
C ASP A 644 -37.30 -19.30 16.94
N PRO A 645 -37.85 -20.24 17.74
CA PRO A 645 -39.19 -20.10 18.28
C PRO A 645 -39.31 -19.04 19.37
N PHE A 646 -38.20 -18.58 19.95
CA PHE A 646 -38.16 -17.60 21.03
C PHE A 646 -37.66 -16.21 20.61
N ASP A 647 -36.86 -16.12 19.54
CA ASP A 647 -36.27 -14.86 19.09
C ASP A 647 -35.97 -14.86 17.58
N HIS A 648 -36.99 -14.55 16.78
CA HIS A 648 -36.92 -14.45 15.33
C HIS A 648 -37.40 -13.10 14.78
N SER A 649 -37.65 -12.12 15.65
CA SER A 649 -38.14 -10.80 15.28
C SER A 649 -37.39 -9.69 16.01
N SER A 650 -37.14 -8.59 15.30
CA SER A 650 -36.66 -7.33 15.88
C SER A 650 -37.67 -6.72 16.87
N ALA A 651 -38.96 -7.05 16.77
CA ALA A 651 -40.00 -6.56 17.67
C ALA A 651 -40.19 -7.54 18.84
N GLY A 652 -39.44 -7.37 19.93
CA GLY A 652 -39.66 -8.13 21.17
C GLY A 652 -39.39 -9.65 21.12
N GLY A 653 -38.80 -10.16 20.03
CA GLY A 653 -38.43 -11.58 19.85
C GLY A 653 -39.40 -12.35 18.96
N ASP A 654 -40.70 -12.05 19.00
CA ASP A 654 -41.74 -12.75 18.23
C ASP A 654 -42.84 -11.83 17.66
N GLY A 655 -42.74 -10.51 17.86
CA GLY A 655 -43.73 -9.53 17.41
C GLY A 655 -43.61 -9.15 15.94
N GLU A 656 -44.57 -8.39 15.44
CA GLU A 656 -44.54 -7.83 14.07
C GLU A 656 -43.49 -6.71 13.96
N PRO A 657 -42.54 -6.78 13.00
CA PRO A 657 -41.49 -5.78 12.87
C PRO A 657 -42.01 -4.38 12.54
N GLY A 658 -41.41 -3.36 13.16
CA GLY A 658 -41.59 -1.96 12.85
C GLY A 658 -40.29 -1.32 12.33
N ALA A 659 -40.40 -0.28 11.50
CA ALA A 659 -39.22 0.41 10.93
C ALA A 659 -38.29 1.07 11.99
N HIS A 660 -38.71 1.10 13.25
CA HIS A 660 -38.02 1.75 14.37
C HIS A 660 -37.38 0.77 15.36
N ASP A 661 -37.51 -0.54 15.13
CA ASP A 661 -37.19 -1.55 16.13
C ASP A 661 -35.73 -1.50 16.58
N GLU A 662 -34.81 -1.80 15.66
CA GLU A 662 -33.39 -1.92 15.98
C GLU A 662 -32.60 -0.74 15.43
N LEU A 663 -31.78 -0.12 16.29
CA LEU A 663 -30.76 0.83 15.84
C LEU A 663 -29.60 0.04 15.23
N ILE A 664 -29.47 0.13 13.91
CA ILE A 664 -28.45 -0.59 13.15
C ILE A 664 -27.23 0.29 12.79
N GLY A 665 -27.34 1.59 13.03
CA GLY A 665 -26.22 2.52 12.95
C GLY A 665 -26.65 3.98 13.03
N ILE A 666 -25.66 4.87 13.06
CA ILE A 666 -25.84 6.31 12.94
C ILE A 666 -25.15 6.73 11.64
N GLY A 667 -25.86 7.48 10.80
CA GLY A 667 -25.31 8.07 9.59
C GLY A 667 -24.16 9.00 9.94
N ASP A 668 -23.10 8.94 9.16
CA ASP A 668 -21.91 9.78 9.24
C ASP A 668 -21.71 10.62 7.96
N GLY A 669 -22.66 10.52 7.00
CA GLY A 669 -22.56 11.13 5.67
C GLY A 669 -21.63 10.39 4.70
N LYS A 670 -21.06 9.24 5.09
CA LYS A 670 -20.04 8.50 4.31
C LYS A 670 -20.41 7.02 4.11
N THR A 671 -20.70 6.33 5.21
CA THR A 671 -21.07 4.92 5.28
C THR A 671 -22.43 4.69 4.63
N ALA A 672 -22.49 3.79 3.66
CA ALA A 672 -23.71 3.49 2.91
C ALA A 672 -24.23 2.06 3.14
N ASP A 673 -23.45 1.21 3.82
CA ASP A 673 -23.78 -0.19 4.08
C ASP A 673 -23.92 -0.40 5.60
N PHE A 674 -25.12 -0.82 6.03
CA PHE A 674 -25.45 -1.05 7.44
C PHE A 674 -25.84 -2.52 7.64
N ARG A 675 -25.33 -3.15 8.68
CA ARG A 675 -25.61 -4.55 8.99
C ARG A 675 -26.83 -4.64 9.90
N LEU A 676 -27.76 -5.52 9.58
CA LEU A 676 -28.86 -5.86 10.47
C LEU A 676 -28.28 -6.50 11.75
N VAL A 677 -28.72 -5.97 12.89
CA VAL A 677 -28.31 -6.43 14.22
C VAL A 677 -29.52 -6.57 15.13
N ARG A 678 -29.45 -7.52 16.06
CA ARG A 678 -30.35 -7.64 17.21
C ARG A 678 -29.58 -7.18 18.44
N ASN A 679 -30.15 -6.23 19.20
CA ASN A 679 -29.53 -5.69 20.41
C ASN A 679 -30.09 -6.39 21.67
N TYR A 680 -29.22 -6.93 22.52
CA TYR A 680 -29.55 -7.50 23.84
C TYR A 680 -28.81 -6.70 24.93
N GLY A 681 -29.34 -5.54 25.30
CA GLY A 681 -28.61 -4.60 26.15
C GLY A 681 -27.35 -4.10 25.42
N ASP A 682 -26.18 -4.25 26.05
CA ASP A 682 -24.89 -3.86 25.44
C ASP A 682 -24.37 -4.87 24.40
N GLN A 683 -25.04 -6.02 24.24
CA GLN A 683 -24.60 -7.05 23.31
C GLN A 683 -25.28 -6.91 21.95
N GLN A 684 -24.48 -6.96 20.88
CA GLN A 684 -24.96 -6.89 19.50
C GLN A 684 -24.75 -8.22 18.77
N ARG A 685 -25.85 -8.79 18.29
CA ARG A 685 -25.82 -9.99 17.43
C ARG A 685 -26.05 -9.59 15.99
N ARG A 686 -25.12 -9.93 15.12
CA ARG A 686 -25.30 -9.75 13.67
C ARG A 686 -26.33 -10.75 13.14
N ILE A 687 -27.23 -10.25 12.31
CA ILE A 687 -28.27 -11.05 11.65
C ILE A 687 -27.92 -11.19 10.17
N THR A 688 -27.64 -12.42 9.72
CA THR A 688 -27.21 -12.68 8.33
C THR A 688 -28.34 -13.22 7.43
N ARG A 689 -29.38 -13.82 8.02
CA ARG A 689 -30.50 -14.44 7.30
C ARG A 689 -31.83 -13.76 7.61
N PRO A 690 -32.01 -12.46 7.27
CA PRO A 690 -33.32 -11.83 7.40
C PRO A 690 -34.31 -12.43 6.40
N VAL A 691 -35.60 -12.40 6.72
CA VAL A 691 -36.67 -12.69 5.77
C VAL A 691 -36.82 -11.47 4.85
N PRO A 692 -36.47 -11.56 3.54
CA PRO A 692 -36.32 -10.37 2.71
C PRO A 692 -37.56 -9.47 2.66
N GLY A 693 -38.76 -10.06 2.62
CA GLY A 693 -40.03 -9.32 2.58
C GLY A 693 -40.48 -8.67 3.89
N SER A 694 -39.75 -8.89 4.99
CA SER A 694 -40.07 -8.32 6.31
C SER A 694 -39.25 -7.09 6.68
N ILE A 695 -38.25 -6.76 5.87
CA ILE A 695 -37.29 -5.70 6.20
C ILE A 695 -37.96 -4.34 6.01
N LEU A 696 -38.06 -3.58 7.09
CA LEU A 696 -38.51 -2.19 7.12
C LEU A 696 -37.35 -1.34 7.61
N VAL A 697 -37.04 -0.24 6.93
CA VAL A 697 -35.91 0.64 7.29
C VAL A 697 -36.43 2.06 7.50
N SER A 698 -35.96 2.74 8.53
CA SER A 698 -36.19 4.17 8.73
C SER A 698 -34.89 4.96 8.87
N LEU A 699 -34.94 6.22 8.46
CA LEU A 699 -33.89 7.21 8.62
C LEU A 699 -34.45 8.38 9.43
N GLY A 700 -33.90 8.64 10.62
CA GLY A 700 -34.37 9.73 11.48
C GLY A 700 -35.81 9.56 11.97
N GLY A 701 -36.34 8.33 11.91
CA GLY A 701 -37.73 8.00 12.23
C GLY A 701 -38.68 7.97 11.02
N ASP A 702 -38.28 8.45 9.84
CA ASP A 702 -39.14 8.36 8.66
C ASP A 702 -38.84 7.10 7.86
N ALA A 703 -39.87 6.48 7.27
CA ALA A 703 -39.70 5.32 6.40
C ALA A 703 -38.75 5.65 5.24
N ALA A 704 -37.70 4.84 5.09
CA ALA A 704 -36.63 5.09 4.14
C ALA A 704 -36.90 4.41 2.79
N ALA A 705 -36.59 5.11 1.69
CA ALA A 705 -36.53 4.57 0.34
C ALA A 705 -35.08 4.56 -0.19
N GLY A 706 -34.85 4.00 -1.38
CA GLY A 706 -33.52 4.04 -2.03
C GLY A 706 -32.45 3.13 -1.40
N TRP A 707 -32.88 2.16 -0.59
CA TRP A 707 -32.04 1.10 -0.06
C TRP A 707 -32.39 -0.25 -0.71
N ARG A 708 -31.45 -1.21 -0.63
CA ARG A 708 -31.66 -2.62 -1.00
C ARG A 708 -30.95 -3.55 -0.03
N HIS A 709 -31.51 -4.74 0.18
CA HIS A 709 -30.79 -5.83 0.85
C HIS A 709 -29.85 -6.50 -0.14
N VAL A 710 -28.55 -6.61 0.20
CA VAL A 710 -27.51 -7.18 -0.68
C VAL A 710 -27.01 -8.55 -0.21
N GLY A 711 -27.83 -9.25 0.59
CA GLY A 711 -27.45 -10.54 1.20
C GLY A 711 -26.78 -10.39 2.56
N LYS A 712 -26.65 -11.50 3.30
CA LYS A 712 -26.01 -11.60 4.63
C LYS A 712 -26.38 -10.48 5.61
N GLY A 713 -27.65 -10.06 5.58
CA GLY A 713 -28.20 -8.97 6.38
C GLY A 713 -27.59 -7.59 6.17
N VAL A 714 -27.08 -7.26 4.98
CA VAL A 714 -26.54 -5.92 4.69
C VAL A 714 -27.58 -5.07 3.95
N ILE A 715 -27.90 -3.91 4.51
CA ILE A 715 -28.74 -2.87 3.92
C ILE A 715 -27.83 -1.84 3.26
N ARG A 716 -27.96 -1.66 1.94
CA ARG A 716 -27.16 -0.74 1.16
C ARG A 716 -28.00 0.41 0.64
N PHE A 717 -27.59 1.64 0.94
CA PHE A 717 -28.18 2.86 0.40
C PHE A 717 -27.45 3.35 -0.86
N GLY A 718 -28.19 3.96 -1.80
CA GLY A 718 -27.61 4.63 -2.96
C GLY A 718 -26.91 5.97 -2.64
N GLN A 719 -27.27 6.58 -1.50
CA GLN A 719 -26.62 7.74 -0.90
C GLN A 719 -26.45 7.49 0.59
N PRO A 720 -25.30 7.81 1.19
CA PRO A 720 -25.09 7.59 2.62
C PRO A 720 -26.07 8.43 3.46
N PRO A 721 -26.65 7.87 4.53
CA PRO A 721 -27.44 8.65 5.48
C PRO A 721 -26.66 9.82 6.06
N ALA A 722 -27.34 10.95 6.27
CA ALA A 722 -26.72 12.18 6.77
C ALA A 722 -26.10 12.00 8.17
N ALA A 723 -25.11 12.84 8.51
CA ALA A 723 -24.45 12.80 9.81
C ALA A 723 -25.45 12.98 10.97
N GLY A 724 -25.40 12.09 11.96
CA GLY A 724 -26.31 12.08 13.11
C GLY A 724 -27.69 11.46 12.83
N MET A 725 -27.97 11.02 11.61
CA MET A 725 -29.24 10.40 11.24
C MET A 725 -29.30 8.97 11.80
N GLU A 726 -30.27 8.66 12.65
CA GLU A 726 -30.47 7.28 13.10
C GLU A 726 -30.89 6.40 11.94
N VAL A 727 -30.18 5.29 11.72
CA VAL A 727 -30.54 4.24 10.79
C VAL A 727 -31.13 3.09 11.60
N ARG A 728 -32.43 2.86 11.45
CA ARG A 728 -33.14 1.79 12.15
C ARG A 728 -33.74 0.80 11.19
N ALA A 729 -33.89 -0.44 11.63
CA ALA A 729 -34.58 -1.46 10.86
C ALA A 729 -35.41 -2.40 11.73
N GLY A 730 -36.58 -2.78 11.21
CA GLY A 730 -37.34 -3.93 11.67
C GLY A 730 -37.25 -5.06 10.65
N PHE A 731 -37.14 -6.30 11.12
CA PHE A 731 -37.05 -7.48 10.29
C PHE A 731 -37.39 -8.75 11.09
N LEU A 732 -37.91 -9.75 10.38
CA LEU A 732 -37.88 -11.14 10.83
C LEU A 732 -36.59 -11.81 10.36
N PHE A 733 -36.11 -12.82 11.08
CA PHE A 733 -34.89 -13.54 10.70
C PHE A 733 -34.92 -15.03 11.04
N ASP A 734 -34.05 -15.77 10.34
CA ASP A 734 -33.72 -17.15 10.65
C ASP A 734 -32.29 -17.20 11.23
N VAL A 735 -32.01 -18.24 12.02
CA VAL A 735 -30.68 -18.54 12.55
C VAL A 735 -29.99 -19.56 11.64
N PRO A 736 -28.81 -19.27 11.10
CA PRO A 736 -28.04 -20.25 10.35
C PRO A 736 -27.52 -21.34 11.31
N VAL A 737 -27.92 -22.59 11.10
CA VAL A 737 -27.53 -23.73 11.93
C VAL A 737 -27.04 -24.89 11.09
N ARG A 738 -26.37 -25.86 11.71
CA ARG A 738 -26.13 -27.20 11.15
C ARG A 738 -26.51 -28.27 12.18
N PHE A 739 -26.66 -29.50 11.71
CA PHE A 739 -26.65 -30.65 12.62
C PHE A 739 -25.36 -30.66 13.45
N ALA A 740 -25.46 -31.00 14.73
CA ALA A 740 -24.32 -31.06 15.64
C ALA A 740 -23.52 -32.35 15.45
N GLU A 741 -24.15 -33.42 14.94
CA GLU A 741 -23.63 -34.79 14.94
C GLU A 741 -23.62 -35.45 13.55
N ASP A 742 -22.65 -36.35 13.32
CA ASP A 742 -22.50 -37.20 12.13
C ASP A 742 -23.45 -38.42 12.12
N ARG A 743 -24.35 -38.51 13.09
CA ARG A 743 -25.40 -39.53 13.17
C ARG A 743 -26.75 -38.89 13.54
N LEU A 744 -27.84 -39.47 13.04
CA LEU A 744 -29.20 -39.15 13.44
C LEU A 744 -29.93 -40.43 13.85
N ASP A 745 -30.35 -40.51 15.11
CA ASP A 745 -31.03 -41.68 15.68
C ASP A 745 -32.56 -41.49 15.65
N ILE A 746 -33.29 -42.45 15.07
CA ILE A 746 -34.76 -42.44 14.96
C ILE A 746 -35.32 -43.81 15.38
N SER A 747 -36.34 -43.81 16.23
CA SER A 747 -37.03 -45.01 16.73
C SER A 747 -38.54 -44.96 16.43
N SER A 748 -39.16 -46.13 16.25
CA SER A 748 -40.61 -46.26 16.19
C SER A 748 -41.17 -46.43 17.60
N ALA A 749 -42.15 -45.61 17.98
CA ALA A 749 -42.78 -45.64 19.30
C ALA A 749 -44.13 -46.41 19.28
N THR A 750 -44.87 -46.37 18.16
CA THR A 750 -46.11 -47.16 17.89
C THR A 750 -46.30 -47.42 16.38
N PHE A 751 -47.35 -48.17 15.98
CA PHE A 751 -47.63 -48.59 14.57
C PHE A 751 -47.83 -47.43 13.57
N ALA A 752 -47.99 -46.18 14.04
CA ALA A 752 -48.16 -45.00 13.18
C ALA A 752 -47.42 -43.74 13.67
N ALA A 753 -46.61 -43.84 14.74
CA ALA A 753 -45.85 -42.71 15.30
C ALA A 753 -44.46 -43.15 15.74
N GLY A 754 -43.46 -42.32 15.48
CA GLY A 754 -42.09 -42.52 15.94
C GLY A 754 -41.57 -41.31 16.69
N GLU A 755 -40.34 -41.39 17.14
CA GLU A 755 -39.65 -40.34 17.87
C GLU A 755 -38.22 -40.19 17.33
N ALA A 756 -37.75 -38.94 17.32
CA ALA A 756 -36.34 -38.61 17.21
C ALA A 756 -35.95 -38.01 18.57
N PRO A 757 -35.41 -38.82 19.51
CA PRO A 757 -35.25 -38.40 20.90
C PRO A 757 -34.45 -37.11 21.08
N SER A 758 -33.50 -36.87 20.17
CA SER A 758 -32.73 -35.64 20.09
C SER A 758 -32.34 -35.37 18.63
N VAL A 759 -32.43 -34.10 18.23
CA VAL A 759 -31.93 -33.59 16.95
C VAL A 759 -31.13 -32.32 17.28
N PRO A 760 -29.86 -32.47 17.72
CA PRO A 760 -29.07 -31.35 18.19
C PRO A 760 -28.59 -30.52 17.00
N LEU A 761 -28.84 -29.22 17.05
CA LEU A 761 -28.37 -28.24 16.07
C LEU A 761 -27.44 -27.24 16.75
N VAL A 762 -26.48 -26.73 15.99
CA VAL A 762 -25.57 -25.70 16.46
C VAL A 762 -25.50 -24.56 15.47
N GLU A 763 -25.56 -23.33 15.97
CA GLU A 763 -25.43 -22.11 15.19
C GLU A 763 -24.08 -22.07 14.44
N ILE A 764 -24.14 -21.57 13.21
CA ILE A 764 -23.00 -21.27 12.35
C ILE A 764 -22.76 -19.77 12.42
N ARG A 765 -21.51 -19.37 12.67
CA ARG A 765 -21.09 -17.97 12.54
C ARG A 765 -20.65 -17.74 11.10
N GLU A 766 -21.49 -17.07 10.32
CA GLU A 766 -21.15 -16.77 8.92
C GLU A 766 -20.12 -15.63 8.86
N ALA A 767 -19.07 -15.83 8.07
CA ALA A 767 -18.02 -14.83 7.88
C ALA A 767 -18.59 -13.55 7.22
N PRO A 768 -17.99 -12.38 7.51
CA PRO A 768 -18.60 -11.10 7.21
C PRO A 768 -19.05 -10.82 5.79
#